data_AF-J0LDF8-F1
#
_entry.id   AF-J0LDF8-F1
#
_cell.length_a   1.000
_cell.length_b   1.000
_cell.length_c   1.000
_cell.angle_alpha   90.00
_cell.angle_beta   90.00
_cell.angle_gamma   90.00
#
_symmetry.space_group_name_H-M   'P 1'
#
loop_
_entity.id
_entity.type
_entity.pdbx_description
1 polymer ?
#
loop_
_entity_poly.entity_id
_entity_poly.type
_entity_poly.pdbx_seq_one_letter_code
_entity_poly.pdbx_strand_id
1 'polypeptide(L)'
;MRAQLRHMLSALIPPLLAWHASAILGPIGTGQPSLPGGRLANDQPPGTFFQGLKPPFPTGDWWVGYAALNQDAIVGGPFPYQSRCLANGVQFGISANREFDGTSIRQPSNIEWSASFVEHNGAAANHKAVDWDAQTVTVQYFAAAAAMNSFMVPGSAYMTFNYTTATPTFTSLNGRITAINAKTVPGGSAVCESAIRFKIVTTSSTYIIYSLRGAITLCTDRSANPTLLQCYQRISGVLRMAKLPAASHEKTLDTYYATYATGMNLDYSFSGNSATLQFKWETVGEASKLMHLTWPHHRKALVSPNYLPTSSLSYLTTKGYMYPALGATWNMAYSLPTIDFNAPRAPDASCKVSIIAALEYEVGKLGAAPRPGDFYFWGGAIAAASRLALIADQVGRSDLVSTVVTYLTQSLGYWTSRSYTAVQAAYETAWGGVINKAGANNFWVDFGNGYYNDHHFHYGYFLSAAAVVAKFNSSWLSASNGLGTNNNFLQWLVRDIANPSVSGDPYFPLTRHRDWFAGHSWASGIANGAAGRDQESVSEAVNGYYGVLLYATVTNNGNLKNYARLLLATEQQAAQVYWHLYPSAGSTARDNPYPEAAVRNLVTMGNVMDWQAGAWLFWGGQRSQIAAIQILPVTPINEYMYDSAWVKNVLSYVSSELDNPDVDDAWKAVIYQAYGNTDPRKAMELSASLSSWGSGNSYSNQLYFIATRPNPSGAAICSSTQGGPTGTWALQEVSSGKYVTSSSSRPDLYADSTKAGSAVAFTFGSAAGGSTIRSNATSQYVTADITGNYPLSAARDSPSTWELFSLQLKSGTSDQYTIVARSNKKYVALNSAGALLPSATSVGAAAVFRLITPPAPEVYKGPKGTYGLQEVATGKLVSLRPDLYADATSSALAVPWTFADGLGATTIRSNKTGQFVTADISGNNPLSAVRGVAQGWEVFTFESKDGTTDHYLIVAGSNKNYVMVNAQGALMPSVDSASSASAFRLVAPPQPANPTGRYYVQDAATQRYVQTSGSLSQLVAGTTTQATATVFTFTGSSLSIQSATNKQFLTADLNGGSPISAARAVASGWEQFWVDQKSKDAFVILALNNNKFFSTSASGALYNNATTVAAASTYRFVKAS
;
A
#
# COMPACT_ATOMS: atom_id res chain seq x y z
N MET A 1 51.11 -7.13 -17.56
CA MET A 1 51.84 -8.19 -18.28
C MET A 1 51.69 -9.60 -17.72
N ARG A 2 51.35 -9.83 -16.43
CA ARG A 2 51.05 -11.20 -15.90
C ARG A 2 49.66 -11.77 -16.28
N ALA A 3 48.77 -10.96 -16.85
CA ALA A 3 47.43 -11.39 -17.29
C ALA A 3 47.40 -12.11 -18.66
N GLN A 4 48.43 -11.95 -19.50
CA GLN A 4 48.45 -12.55 -20.85
C GLN A 4 49.15 -13.92 -20.94
N LEU A 5 49.90 -14.34 -19.92
CA LEU A 5 50.60 -15.64 -19.94
C LEU A 5 49.73 -16.83 -19.51
N ARG A 6 48.55 -16.61 -18.88
CA ARG A 6 47.67 -17.69 -18.43
C ARG A 6 46.82 -18.31 -19.55
N HIS A 7 46.74 -17.69 -20.73
CA HIS A 7 45.93 -18.19 -21.84
C HIS A 7 46.65 -19.12 -22.83
N MET A 8 47.98 -19.28 -22.75
CA MET A 8 48.73 -20.09 -23.73
C MET A 8 49.08 -21.52 -23.29
N LEU A 9 48.77 -21.94 -22.06
CA LEU A 9 49.19 -23.24 -21.52
C LEU A 9 48.07 -24.30 -21.42
N SER A 10 46.85 -24.01 -21.85
CA SER A 10 45.69 -24.91 -21.74
C SER A 10 45.43 -25.80 -22.98
N ALA A 11 46.32 -25.83 -23.97
CA ALA A 11 46.03 -26.44 -25.28
C ALA A 11 46.62 -27.85 -25.54
N LEU A 12 47.17 -28.58 -24.55
CA LEU A 12 47.84 -29.86 -24.80
C LEU A 12 47.68 -30.93 -23.70
N ILE A 13 46.45 -31.39 -23.39
CA ILE A 13 46.21 -32.67 -22.66
C ILE A 13 44.88 -33.31 -23.13
N PRO A 14 44.80 -34.62 -23.46
CA PRO A 14 43.57 -35.29 -23.94
C PRO A 14 42.60 -35.66 -22.80
N PRO A 15 41.31 -35.92 -23.09
CA PRO A 15 40.22 -35.80 -22.11
C PRO A 15 39.87 -37.14 -21.46
N LEU A 16 40.01 -37.23 -20.14
CA LEU A 16 39.30 -38.19 -19.29
C LEU A 16 39.26 -37.63 -17.86
N LEU A 17 38.34 -36.70 -17.62
CA LEU A 17 37.77 -36.29 -16.34
C LEU A 17 36.78 -35.15 -16.64
N ALA A 18 35.54 -35.26 -16.17
CA ALA A 18 34.51 -34.23 -16.37
C ALA A 18 34.92 -32.94 -15.64
N TRP A 19 35.44 -31.97 -16.40
CA TRP A 19 35.69 -30.63 -15.89
C TRP A 19 34.34 -29.95 -15.63
N HIS A 20 34.05 -29.68 -14.36
CA HIS A 20 33.06 -28.67 -14.00
C HIS A 20 33.65 -27.33 -14.43
N ALA A 21 33.17 -26.77 -15.55
CA ALA A 21 33.56 -25.44 -15.98
C ALA A 21 33.22 -24.44 -14.87
N SER A 22 34.23 -23.66 -14.42
CA SER A 22 34.05 -22.54 -13.50
C SER A 22 33.03 -21.56 -14.08
N ALA A 23 32.08 -21.11 -13.27
CA ALA A 23 31.02 -20.19 -13.71
C ALA A 23 31.23 -18.79 -13.13
N ILE A 24 32.48 -18.32 -12.98
CA ILE A 24 32.74 -16.90 -12.67
C ILE A 24 32.04 -16.06 -13.74
N LEU A 25 30.96 -15.41 -13.33
CA LEU A 25 30.19 -14.58 -14.24
C LEU A 25 30.99 -13.31 -14.52
N GLY A 26 31.05 -12.95 -15.81
CA GLY A 26 31.53 -11.64 -16.20
C GLY A 26 30.67 -10.51 -15.60
N PRO A 27 31.13 -9.26 -15.70
CA PRO A 27 30.37 -8.12 -15.21
C PRO A 27 29.01 -8.02 -15.93
N ILE A 28 28.00 -7.53 -15.23
CA ILE A 28 26.65 -7.30 -15.81
C ILE A 28 26.72 -6.27 -16.94
N GLY A 29 27.64 -5.32 -16.84
CA GLY A 29 27.99 -4.36 -17.87
C GLY A 29 29.23 -3.57 -17.48
N THR A 30 29.82 -2.87 -18.43
CA THR A 30 31.05 -2.07 -18.22
C THR A 30 30.90 -0.60 -18.60
N GLY A 31 29.70 -0.21 -19.04
CA GLY A 31 29.40 1.17 -19.45
C GLY A 31 29.42 2.13 -18.26
N GLN A 32 29.87 3.36 -18.51
CA GLN A 32 29.87 4.43 -17.52
C GLN A 32 28.43 4.82 -17.12
N PRO A 33 28.15 5.03 -15.81
CA PRO A 33 26.86 5.57 -15.38
C PRO A 33 26.58 6.98 -15.90
N SER A 34 25.38 7.19 -16.44
CA SER A 34 24.88 8.48 -16.94
C SER A 34 23.56 8.80 -16.24
N LEU A 35 23.64 9.53 -15.13
CA LEU A 35 22.53 9.77 -14.21
C LEU A 35 22.10 11.25 -14.20
N PRO A 36 20.82 11.59 -13.90
CA PRO A 36 20.36 12.98 -13.91
C PRO A 36 21.12 13.89 -12.94
N GLY A 37 21.55 13.36 -11.79
CA GLY A 37 22.33 14.08 -10.80
C GLY A 37 23.79 14.32 -11.20
N GLY A 38 24.26 13.71 -12.29
CA GLY A 38 25.62 13.83 -12.78
C GLY A 38 26.63 12.99 -11.99
N ARG A 39 27.86 13.51 -11.90
CA ARG A 39 29.00 12.88 -11.23
C ARG A 39 29.49 13.81 -10.13
N LEU A 40 29.78 13.28 -8.96
CA LEU A 40 30.27 14.04 -7.81
C LEU A 40 31.14 13.17 -6.91
N ALA A 41 31.79 13.77 -5.92
CA ALA A 41 32.41 13.03 -4.82
C ALA A 41 31.63 13.28 -3.54
N ASN A 42 31.49 12.28 -2.68
CA ASN A 42 31.00 12.51 -1.33
C ASN A 42 32.07 13.20 -0.46
N ASP A 43 31.66 13.77 0.67
CA ASP A 43 32.55 14.51 1.58
C ASP A 43 33.35 13.61 2.54
N GLN A 44 33.33 12.29 2.33
CA GLN A 44 34.11 11.30 3.07
C GLN A 44 35.00 10.51 2.09
N PRO A 45 36.01 11.15 1.46
CA PRO A 45 36.86 10.50 0.48
C PRO A 45 37.64 9.33 1.09
N PRO A 46 38.04 8.33 0.27
CA PRO A 46 38.86 7.21 0.74
C PRO A 46 40.20 7.69 1.31
N GLY A 47 40.66 7.07 2.40
CA GLY A 47 41.93 7.39 3.04
C GLY A 47 43.18 6.92 2.29
N THR A 48 44.35 7.11 2.90
CA THR A 48 45.65 6.65 2.37
C THR A 48 45.75 5.14 2.21
N PHE A 49 44.83 4.39 2.81
CA PHE A 49 44.69 2.94 2.67
C PHE A 49 44.68 2.49 1.20
N PHE A 50 44.07 3.25 0.29
CA PHE A 50 44.00 2.92 -1.15
C PHE A 50 45.05 3.65 -2.00
N GLN A 51 46.13 4.17 -1.40
CA GLN A 51 47.13 4.93 -2.14
C GLN A 51 47.72 4.15 -3.33
N GLY A 52 47.73 4.79 -4.50
CA GLY A 52 48.20 4.19 -5.75
C GLY A 52 47.18 3.29 -6.46
N LEU A 53 45.96 3.19 -5.94
CA LEU A 53 44.86 2.41 -6.52
C LEU A 53 43.75 3.35 -7.02
N LYS A 54 42.80 2.80 -7.77
CA LYS A 54 41.67 3.55 -8.35
C LYS A 54 40.35 2.87 -7.97
N PRO A 55 39.26 3.64 -7.77
CA PRO A 55 37.94 3.07 -7.54
C PRO A 55 37.50 2.23 -8.75
N PRO A 56 36.52 1.32 -8.56
CA PRO A 56 35.64 1.20 -7.40
C PRO A 56 36.30 0.54 -6.17
N PHE A 57 35.98 1.03 -4.98
CA PHE A 57 36.42 0.47 -3.71
C PHE A 57 35.25 -0.17 -2.95
N PRO A 58 35.49 -1.28 -2.21
CA PRO A 58 34.47 -1.88 -1.37
C PRO A 58 33.98 -0.93 -0.28
N THR A 59 32.68 -0.93 -0.03
CA THR A 59 32.03 -0.13 1.02
C THR A 59 31.21 -0.96 1.99
N GLY A 60 30.81 -2.18 1.61
CA GLY A 60 30.05 -3.14 2.43
C GLY A 60 30.88 -4.28 3.03
N ASP A 61 32.20 -4.33 2.78
CA ASP A 61 33.10 -5.35 3.35
C ASP A 61 33.38 -5.15 4.84
N TRP A 62 33.63 -6.22 5.59
CA TRP A 62 33.94 -6.17 7.02
C TRP A 62 35.18 -5.31 7.37
N TRP A 63 36.12 -5.15 6.44
CA TRP A 63 37.40 -4.46 6.67
C TRP A 63 37.41 -2.98 6.25
N VAL A 64 36.29 -2.44 5.73
CA VAL A 64 36.24 -1.07 5.22
C VAL A 64 36.63 0.00 6.26
N GLY A 65 36.46 -0.30 7.56
CA GLY A 65 36.90 0.55 8.66
C GLY A 65 38.42 0.85 8.66
N TYR A 66 39.23 0.02 7.99
CA TYR A 66 40.65 0.31 7.77
C TYR A 66 40.89 1.44 6.75
N ALA A 67 39.90 1.72 5.89
CA ALA A 67 40.04 2.61 4.75
C ALA A 67 39.26 3.92 4.88
N ALA A 68 38.24 3.94 5.74
CA ALA A 68 37.46 5.12 6.05
C ALA A 68 38.32 6.21 6.75
N LEU A 69 37.80 7.44 6.84
CA LEU A 69 38.58 8.68 6.96
C LEU A 69 39.72 8.67 8.01
N ASN A 70 39.48 8.11 9.20
CA ASN A 70 40.47 8.07 10.28
C ASN A 70 41.36 6.81 10.29
N GLN A 71 40.98 5.77 9.53
CA GLN A 71 41.68 4.47 9.41
C GLN A 71 41.94 3.78 10.76
N ASP A 72 41.22 4.14 11.83
CA ASP A 72 41.45 3.67 13.20
C ASP A 72 40.27 2.88 13.79
N ALA A 73 39.21 2.68 12.99
CA ALA A 73 38.02 1.97 13.39
C ALA A 73 38.35 0.52 13.78
N ILE A 74 37.79 0.10 14.92
CA ILE A 74 37.78 -1.31 15.29
C ILE A 74 36.73 -2.00 14.44
N VAL A 75 37.15 -3.01 13.69
CA VAL A 75 36.26 -3.87 12.93
C VAL A 75 36.15 -5.23 13.62
N GLY A 76 34.97 -5.84 13.58
CA GLY A 76 34.81 -7.25 13.88
C GLY A 76 35.41 -8.09 12.76
N GLY A 77 36.72 -8.26 12.75
CA GLY A 77 37.42 -9.14 11.82
C GLY A 77 38.94 -8.92 11.82
N PRO A 78 39.74 -9.77 11.14
CA PRO A 78 39.30 -10.99 10.47
C PRO A 78 38.88 -12.01 11.53
N PHE A 79 37.63 -12.47 11.46
CA PHE A 79 37.05 -13.33 12.50
C PHE A 79 37.92 -14.59 12.71
N PRO A 80 38.19 -15.04 13.94
CA PRO A 80 37.57 -14.64 15.21
C PRO A 80 38.17 -13.38 15.85
N TYR A 81 39.18 -12.76 15.25
CA TYR A 81 39.79 -11.55 15.77
C TYR A 81 38.88 -10.34 15.54
N GLN A 82 38.91 -9.41 16.49
CA GLN A 82 38.63 -8.00 16.25
C GLN A 82 39.96 -7.31 15.99
N SER A 83 40.00 -6.36 15.06
CA SER A 83 41.25 -5.67 14.74
C SER A 83 41.04 -4.25 14.22
N ARG A 84 42.14 -3.51 14.12
CA ARG A 84 42.23 -2.18 13.50
C ARG A 84 43.64 -1.95 12.95
N CYS A 85 43.73 -1.13 11.91
CA CYS A 85 45.00 -0.82 11.24
C CYS A 85 45.47 0.60 11.60
N LEU A 86 46.09 0.77 12.77
CA LEU A 86 46.65 2.08 13.13
C LEU A 86 47.91 2.37 12.35
N ALA A 87 48.30 3.65 12.26
CA ALA A 87 49.52 4.07 11.57
C ALA A 87 50.81 3.39 12.09
N ASN A 88 50.83 2.93 13.34
CA ASN A 88 51.99 2.31 13.99
C ASN A 88 51.95 0.77 14.04
N GLY A 89 50.88 0.13 13.56
CA GLY A 89 50.78 -1.33 13.49
C GLY A 89 49.35 -1.87 13.44
N VAL A 90 49.25 -3.16 13.14
CA VAL A 90 47.98 -3.89 13.16
C VAL A 90 47.70 -4.30 14.60
N GLN A 91 46.60 -3.82 15.17
CA GLN A 91 46.16 -4.23 16.50
C GLN A 91 45.04 -5.24 16.41
N PHE A 92 45.08 -6.29 17.23
CA PHE A 92 44.11 -7.38 17.19
C PHE A 92 43.93 -8.04 18.56
N GLY A 93 42.82 -8.74 18.72
CA GLY A 93 42.58 -9.61 19.86
C GLY A 93 41.28 -10.37 19.70
N ILE A 94 40.98 -11.27 20.64
CA ILE A 94 39.73 -12.02 20.67
C ILE A 94 39.09 -11.79 22.03
N SER A 95 37.87 -11.27 22.06
CA SER A 95 37.15 -11.15 23.33
C SER A 95 36.78 -12.53 23.87
N ALA A 96 37.05 -12.75 25.16
CA ALA A 96 36.70 -13.99 25.86
C ALA A 96 35.28 -13.95 26.45
N ASN A 97 34.60 -12.81 26.38
CA ASN A 97 33.34 -12.55 27.07
C ASN A 97 32.22 -12.23 26.07
N ARG A 98 31.02 -12.73 26.36
CA ARG A 98 29.77 -12.21 25.80
C ARG A 98 28.89 -11.76 26.96
N GLU A 99 28.45 -10.51 26.89
CA GLU A 99 27.65 -9.87 27.92
C GLU A 99 26.21 -9.77 27.42
N PHE A 100 25.26 -10.23 28.23
CA PHE A 100 23.83 -10.10 27.92
C PHE A 100 23.21 -9.04 28.83
N ASP A 101 22.64 -7.99 28.24
CA ASP A 101 22.04 -6.87 28.99
C ASP A 101 20.52 -6.97 29.15
N GLY A 102 19.92 -8.10 28.74
CA GLY A 102 18.47 -8.35 28.79
C GLY A 102 17.78 -8.22 27.43
N THR A 103 18.35 -7.45 26.49
CA THR A 103 17.81 -7.31 25.13
C THR A 103 18.84 -7.57 24.05
N SER A 104 20.12 -7.56 24.38
CA SER A 104 21.22 -7.77 23.44
C SER A 104 22.38 -8.52 24.06
N ILE A 105 23.10 -9.24 23.20
CA ILE A 105 24.44 -9.74 23.48
C ILE A 105 25.47 -8.78 22.90
N ARG A 106 26.50 -8.51 23.68
CA ARG A 106 27.65 -7.70 23.27
C ARG A 106 28.89 -8.57 23.40
N GLN A 107 29.78 -8.47 22.42
CA GLN A 107 31.13 -8.96 22.52
C GLN A 107 32.06 -7.74 22.67
N PRO A 108 32.36 -7.32 23.91
CA PRO A 108 33.17 -6.14 24.15
C PRO A 108 34.49 -6.23 23.41
N SER A 109 34.90 -5.13 22.78
CA SER A 109 36.15 -5.08 22.04
C SER A 109 37.33 -5.34 22.98
N ASN A 110 38.13 -6.36 22.68
CA ASN A 110 39.32 -6.69 23.45
C ASN A 110 40.53 -6.79 22.51
N ILE A 111 41.15 -5.63 22.24
CA ILE A 111 42.35 -5.51 21.43
C ILE A 111 43.56 -5.79 22.33
N GLU A 112 44.24 -6.92 22.11
CA GLU A 112 45.22 -7.47 23.06
C GLU A 112 46.67 -7.26 22.63
N TRP A 113 46.93 -7.23 21.32
CA TRP A 113 48.27 -7.16 20.75
C TRP A 113 48.36 -6.17 19.60
N SER A 114 49.55 -5.61 19.40
CA SER A 114 49.92 -4.82 18.23
C SER A 114 51.14 -5.45 17.54
N ALA A 115 51.05 -5.72 16.24
CA ALA A 115 52.17 -6.17 15.41
C ALA A 115 52.73 -5.02 14.56
N SER A 116 54.05 -4.87 14.55
CA SER A 116 54.76 -3.83 13.78
C SER A 116 56.23 -4.24 13.58
N PHE A 117 57.09 -3.30 13.20
CA PHE A 117 58.54 -3.48 13.14
C PHE A 117 59.29 -2.18 13.46
N VAL A 118 60.52 -2.30 13.98
CA VAL A 118 61.32 -1.17 14.50
C VAL A 118 61.56 -0.09 13.45
N GLU A 119 61.76 -0.47 12.18
CA GLU A 119 62.02 0.49 11.09
C GLU A 119 60.79 1.33 10.71
N HIS A 120 59.59 0.96 11.13
CA HIS A 120 58.38 1.73 10.85
C HIS A 120 58.30 2.96 11.76
N ASN A 121 58.13 4.14 11.18
CA ASN A 121 58.14 5.42 11.91
C ASN A 121 56.77 5.88 12.40
N GLY A 122 55.72 5.07 12.24
CA GLY A 122 54.35 5.40 12.64
C GLY A 122 53.63 6.38 11.72
N ALA A 123 54.16 6.67 10.52
CA ALA A 123 53.49 7.55 9.57
C ALA A 123 52.28 6.88 8.92
N ALA A 124 51.12 7.56 8.91
CA ALA A 124 49.89 7.03 8.30
C ALA A 124 50.04 6.73 6.79
N ALA A 125 50.84 7.53 6.06
CA ALA A 125 51.13 7.27 4.65
C ALA A 125 51.96 6.00 4.41
N ASN A 126 52.54 5.40 5.45
CA ASN A 126 53.39 4.21 5.37
C ASN A 126 52.63 2.92 5.67
N HIS A 127 51.30 2.91 5.49
CA HIS A 127 50.50 1.69 5.43
C HIS A 127 49.40 1.79 4.36
N LYS A 128 49.06 0.66 3.71
CA LYS A 128 48.04 0.59 2.64
C LYS A 128 47.55 -0.83 2.37
N ALA A 129 46.40 -0.97 1.71
CA ALA A 129 46.07 -2.18 0.98
C ALA A 129 46.99 -2.36 -0.23
N VAL A 130 47.42 -3.60 -0.45
CA VAL A 130 48.15 -4.00 -1.67
C VAL A 130 47.37 -4.97 -2.53
N ASP A 131 46.38 -5.66 -1.94
CA ASP A 131 45.49 -6.59 -2.62
C ASP A 131 44.23 -6.83 -1.78
N TRP A 132 43.12 -7.12 -2.45
CA TRP A 132 41.89 -7.65 -1.83
C TRP A 132 41.11 -8.49 -2.83
N ASP A 133 40.32 -9.43 -2.31
CA ASP A 133 39.43 -10.27 -3.08
C ASP A 133 37.98 -10.15 -2.57
N ALA A 134 37.16 -11.17 -2.76
CA ALA A 134 35.77 -11.17 -2.30
C ALA A 134 35.61 -11.15 -0.77
N GLN A 135 36.67 -11.37 0.01
CA GLN A 135 36.59 -11.49 1.46
C GLN A 135 37.88 -11.10 2.22
N THR A 136 39.05 -11.24 1.62
CA THR A 136 40.34 -11.00 2.27
C THR A 136 40.96 -9.67 1.84
N VAL A 137 41.81 -9.11 2.69
CA VAL A 137 42.62 -7.93 2.37
C VAL A 137 44.05 -8.11 2.87
N THR A 138 45.03 -7.73 2.06
CA THR A 138 46.43 -7.68 2.48
C THR A 138 46.82 -6.25 2.79
N VAL A 139 47.18 -5.98 4.05
CA VAL A 139 47.62 -4.66 4.51
C VAL A 139 49.14 -4.66 4.63
N GLN A 140 49.80 -3.75 3.92
CA GLN A 140 51.24 -3.57 3.97
C GLN A 140 51.59 -2.35 4.82
N TYR A 141 52.49 -2.55 5.79
CA TYR A 141 53.25 -1.50 6.45
C TYR A 141 54.67 -1.49 5.87
N PHE A 142 55.22 -0.33 5.55
CA PHE A 142 56.51 -0.22 4.87
C PHE A 142 57.35 0.96 5.35
N ALA A 143 58.67 0.81 5.35
CA ALA A 143 59.63 1.88 5.61
C ALA A 143 60.94 1.59 4.86
N ALA A 144 61.24 2.41 3.84
CA ALA A 144 62.35 2.16 2.91
C ALA A 144 62.29 0.73 2.33
N ALA A 145 63.30 -0.11 2.59
CA ALA A 145 63.36 -1.50 2.13
C ALA A 145 62.71 -2.51 3.10
N ALA A 146 62.29 -2.07 4.30
CA ALA A 146 61.64 -2.92 5.29
C ALA A 146 60.12 -2.91 5.10
N ALA A 147 59.46 -4.06 5.23
CA ALA A 147 58.02 -4.15 5.14
C ALA A 147 57.43 -5.29 5.99
N MET A 148 56.16 -5.16 6.32
CA MET A 148 55.31 -6.19 6.92
C MET A 148 53.99 -6.24 6.14
N ASN A 149 53.71 -7.38 5.49
CA ASN A 149 52.39 -7.66 4.93
C ASN A 149 51.58 -8.48 5.95
N SER A 150 50.43 -7.96 6.36
CA SER A 150 49.44 -8.67 7.18
C SER A 150 48.36 -9.27 6.28
N PHE A 151 48.25 -10.60 6.27
CA PHE A 151 47.20 -11.30 5.53
C PHE A 151 45.94 -11.38 6.40
N MET A 152 44.95 -10.53 6.12
CA MET A 152 43.72 -10.43 6.91
C MET A 152 42.66 -11.36 6.35
N VAL A 153 42.63 -12.60 6.84
CA VAL A 153 41.81 -13.70 6.30
C VAL A 153 40.78 -14.17 7.33
N PRO A 154 39.47 -13.93 7.11
CA PRO A 154 38.42 -14.46 7.97
C PRO A 154 38.44 -15.99 8.09
N GLY A 155 38.21 -16.50 9.29
CA GLY A 155 38.29 -17.91 9.63
C GLY A 155 39.68 -18.39 10.00
N SER A 156 40.74 -17.59 9.79
CA SER A 156 42.07 -17.99 10.24
C SER A 156 42.16 -17.98 11.77
N ALA A 157 42.60 -19.09 12.37
CA ALA A 157 42.91 -19.13 13.80
C ALA A 157 44.17 -18.30 14.18
N TYR A 158 44.92 -17.81 13.19
CA TYR A 158 46.18 -17.11 13.36
C TYR A 158 46.19 -15.78 12.61
N MET A 159 46.70 -14.73 13.25
CA MET A 159 47.18 -13.55 12.54
C MET A 159 48.51 -13.90 11.87
N THR A 160 48.68 -13.54 10.59
CA THR A 160 49.83 -13.94 9.77
C THR A 160 50.53 -12.72 9.20
N PHE A 161 51.81 -12.57 9.52
CA PHE A 161 52.63 -11.41 9.16
C PHE A 161 53.86 -11.87 8.37
N ASN A 162 53.98 -11.43 7.12
CA ASN A 162 55.14 -11.67 6.28
C ASN A 162 56.08 -10.46 6.30
N TYR A 163 57.25 -10.61 6.91
CA TYR A 163 58.25 -9.56 7.02
C TYR A 163 59.26 -9.63 5.87
N THR A 164 59.70 -8.46 5.40
CA THR A 164 60.79 -8.30 4.43
C THR A 164 61.84 -7.40 5.03
N THR A 165 63.02 -7.94 5.34
CA THR A 165 64.19 -7.21 5.88
C THR A 165 63.84 -6.26 7.05
N ALA A 166 62.94 -6.70 7.93
CA ALA A 166 62.39 -5.88 9.01
C ALA A 166 62.73 -6.47 10.37
N THR A 167 62.66 -5.68 11.44
CA THR A 167 62.85 -6.12 12.83
C THR A 167 61.49 -6.21 13.53
N PRO A 168 60.81 -7.38 13.53
CA PRO A 168 59.47 -7.52 14.08
C PRO A 168 59.33 -7.07 15.53
N THR A 169 58.17 -6.49 15.85
CA THR A 169 57.76 -6.13 17.20
C THR A 169 56.34 -6.60 17.47
N PHE A 170 56.10 -7.16 18.65
CA PHE A 170 54.76 -7.46 19.16
C PHE A 170 54.58 -6.80 20.53
N THR A 171 53.61 -5.90 20.65
CA THR A 171 53.33 -5.18 21.90
C THR A 171 52.04 -5.68 22.51
N SER A 172 52.11 -6.17 23.76
CA SER A 172 50.94 -6.48 24.58
C SER A 172 50.29 -5.19 25.06
N LEU A 173 49.00 -5.02 24.76
CA LEU A 173 48.24 -3.81 25.10
C LEU A 173 47.52 -3.93 26.44
N ASN A 174 47.14 -5.15 26.82
CA ASN A 174 46.30 -5.43 27.98
C ASN A 174 47.02 -6.26 29.05
N GLY A 175 48.28 -5.95 29.35
CA GLY A 175 49.00 -6.61 30.43
C GLY A 175 50.48 -6.80 30.17
N ARG A 176 51.27 -6.95 31.24
CA ARG A 176 52.70 -7.25 31.11
C ARG A 176 52.91 -8.71 30.72
N ILE A 177 53.98 -8.95 29.98
CA ILE A 177 54.50 -10.28 29.65
C ILE A 177 55.14 -10.86 30.91
N THR A 178 54.72 -12.06 31.30
CA THR A 178 55.18 -12.75 32.51
C THR A 178 56.00 -14.00 32.19
N ALA A 179 55.84 -14.58 31.00
CA ALA A 179 56.67 -15.70 30.56
C ALA A 179 56.83 -15.76 29.03
N ILE A 180 57.99 -16.25 28.59
CA ILE A 180 58.28 -16.67 27.22
C ILE A 180 58.73 -18.13 27.29
N ASN A 181 57.95 -19.04 26.69
CA ASN A 181 58.13 -20.49 26.85
C ASN A 181 58.20 -20.87 28.34
N ALA A 182 59.28 -21.54 28.76
CA ALA A 182 59.53 -21.91 30.15
C ALA A 182 60.26 -20.83 30.96
N LYS A 183 60.66 -19.70 30.34
CA LYS A 183 61.39 -18.63 31.01
C LYS A 183 60.42 -17.62 31.62
N THR A 184 60.56 -17.37 32.92
CA THR A 184 59.88 -16.26 33.60
C THR A 184 60.48 -14.93 33.15
N VAL A 185 59.61 -13.93 32.95
CA VAL A 185 59.99 -12.55 32.63
C VAL A 185 59.84 -11.68 33.88
N PRO A 186 60.92 -11.37 34.61
CA PRO A 186 60.89 -10.38 35.68
C PRO A 186 60.85 -8.96 35.12
N GLY A 187 60.26 -8.03 35.87
CA GLY A 187 60.35 -6.60 35.54
C GLY A 187 61.78 -6.06 35.69
N GLY A 188 62.17 -5.11 34.84
CA GLY A 188 63.45 -4.41 34.91
C GLY A 188 64.61 -5.11 34.18
N SER A 189 64.38 -6.24 33.51
CA SER A 189 65.41 -6.98 32.77
C SER A 189 64.85 -7.52 31.45
N ALA A 190 65.68 -7.52 30.40
CA ALA A 190 65.31 -8.14 29.13
C ALA A 190 65.50 -9.65 29.21
N VAL A 191 64.48 -10.41 28.81
CA VAL A 191 64.56 -11.87 28.65
C VAL A 191 64.50 -12.19 27.17
N CYS A 192 65.54 -12.86 26.67
CA CYS A 192 65.62 -13.32 25.29
C CYS A 192 65.44 -14.83 25.19
N GLU A 193 64.72 -15.26 24.16
CA GLU A 193 64.51 -16.67 23.81
C GLU A 193 64.74 -16.87 22.32
N SER A 194 65.43 -17.97 21.98
CA SER A 194 65.67 -18.37 20.58
C SER A 194 64.92 -19.66 20.29
N ALA A 195 63.88 -19.58 19.45
CA ALA A 195 63.03 -20.72 19.13
C ALA A 195 62.32 -20.52 17.78
N ILE A 196 61.67 -21.58 17.30
CA ILE A 196 60.68 -21.51 16.21
C ILE A 196 59.26 -21.24 16.72
N ARG A 197 59.06 -21.41 18.04
CA ARG A 197 57.77 -21.37 18.72
C ARG A 197 57.94 -20.68 20.07
N PHE A 198 57.05 -19.75 20.37
CA PHE A 198 57.06 -18.97 21.61
C PHE A 198 55.67 -18.97 22.23
N LYS A 199 55.49 -19.65 23.36
CA LYS A 199 54.31 -19.49 24.22
C LYS A 199 54.50 -18.24 25.06
N ILE A 200 53.72 -17.21 24.78
CA ILE A 200 53.79 -15.92 25.46
C ILE A 200 52.64 -15.85 26.45
N VAL A 201 52.97 -15.73 27.73
CA VAL A 201 51.98 -15.53 28.80
C VAL A 201 52.04 -14.06 29.22
N THR A 202 50.88 -13.43 29.24
CA THR A 202 50.69 -12.09 29.81
C THR A 202 49.81 -12.19 31.05
N THR A 203 49.63 -11.09 31.77
CA THR A 203 48.69 -11.05 32.91
C THR A 203 47.23 -11.26 32.53
N SER A 204 46.85 -11.12 31.25
CA SER A 204 45.46 -11.22 30.79
C SER A 204 45.18 -12.37 29.82
N SER A 205 46.18 -12.79 29.04
CA SER A 205 46.00 -13.74 27.95
C SER A 205 47.26 -14.57 27.67
N THR A 206 47.09 -15.71 27.01
CA THR A 206 48.19 -16.52 26.47
C THR A 206 48.09 -16.58 24.96
N TYR A 207 49.22 -16.39 24.29
CA TYR A 207 49.35 -16.47 22.84
C TYR A 207 50.52 -17.39 22.46
N ILE A 208 50.51 -17.91 21.23
CA ILE A 208 51.64 -18.65 20.67
C ILE A 208 52.08 -17.96 19.39
N ILE A 209 53.38 -17.65 19.31
CA ILE A 209 54.03 -17.10 18.11
C ILE A 209 54.82 -18.23 17.44
N TYR A 210 54.66 -18.39 16.13
CA TYR A 210 55.36 -19.35 15.30
C TYR A 210 56.19 -18.63 14.24
N SER A 211 57.44 -19.06 14.06
CA SER A 211 58.32 -18.60 13.00
C SER A 211 58.47 -19.67 11.92
N LEU A 212 58.00 -19.37 10.71
CA LEU A 212 58.06 -20.28 9.57
C LEU A 212 59.40 -20.17 8.80
N ARG A 213 60.28 -19.24 9.20
CA ARG A 213 61.63 -19.06 8.62
C ARG A 213 62.73 -19.82 9.36
N GLY A 214 62.36 -20.66 10.33
CA GLY A 214 63.30 -21.25 11.28
C GLY A 214 63.47 -20.39 12.54
N ALA A 215 64.46 -20.72 13.36
CA ALA A 215 64.61 -20.12 14.68
C ALA A 215 64.88 -18.61 14.58
N ILE A 216 64.21 -17.83 15.44
CA ILE A 216 64.47 -16.41 15.65
C ILE A 216 64.74 -16.17 17.13
N THR A 217 65.31 -15.01 17.46
CA THR A 217 65.45 -14.57 18.85
C THR A 217 64.46 -13.44 19.11
N LEU A 218 63.57 -13.61 20.08
CA LEU A 218 62.67 -12.58 20.60
C LEU A 218 63.12 -12.18 22.00
N CYS A 219 63.19 -10.87 22.26
CA CYS A 219 63.57 -10.31 23.55
C CYS A 219 62.48 -9.40 24.08
N THR A 220 62.24 -9.43 25.39
CA THR A 220 61.40 -8.42 26.05
C THR A 220 62.11 -7.07 26.14
N ASP A 221 61.35 -6.00 26.31
CA ASP A 221 61.90 -4.73 26.79
C ASP A 221 62.38 -4.84 28.25
N ARG A 222 63.16 -3.84 28.69
CA ARG A 222 63.76 -3.78 30.03
C ARG A 222 62.90 -3.03 31.04
N SER A 223 61.65 -2.70 30.72
CA SER A 223 60.80 -1.91 31.62
C SER A 223 60.39 -2.70 32.87
N ALA A 224 59.93 -1.99 33.90
CA ALA A 224 59.38 -2.63 35.09
C ALA A 224 58.09 -3.44 34.79
N ASN A 225 57.41 -3.14 33.69
CA ASN A 225 56.23 -3.84 33.20
C ASN A 225 56.42 -4.21 31.73
N PRO A 226 57.21 -5.25 31.42
CA PRO A 226 57.55 -5.57 30.04
C PRO A 226 56.30 -5.85 29.20
N THR A 227 56.16 -5.16 28.07
CA THR A 227 55.02 -5.32 27.15
C THR A 227 55.46 -5.56 25.71
N LEU A 228 56.72 -5.27 25.37
CA LEU A 228 57.22 -5.36 24.01
C LEU A 228 58.05 -6.62 23.83
N LEU A 229 57.74 -7.41 22.81
CA LEU A 229 58.62 -8.43 22.23
C LEU A 229 59.23 -7.87 20.96
N GLN A 230 60.56 -7.74 20.94
CA GLN A 230 61.30 -7.29 19.77
C GLN A 230 62.18 -8.43 19.25
N CYS A 231 62.19 -8.62 17.93
CA CYS A 231 63.16 -9.52 17.30
C CYS A 231 64.57 -8.94 17.41
N TYR A 232 65.55 -9.76 17.77
CA TYR A 232 66.92 -9.31 17.98
C TYR A 232 67.60 -8.83 16.68
N GLN A 233 67.12 -9.31 15.53
CA GLN A 233 67.73 -9.10 14.22
C GLN A 233 66.67 -8.81 13.16
N ARG A 234 67.10 -8.20 12.05
CA ARG A 234 66.28 -8.11 10.84
C ARG A 234 66.04 -9.49 10.26
N ILE A 235 64.81 -9.74 9.83
CA ILE A 235 64.40 -10.98 9.21
C ILE A 235 63.60 -10.75 7.93
N SER A 236 63.65 -11.75 7.06
CA SER A 236 62.64 -11.97 6.03
C SER A 236 61.98 -13.32 6.31
N GLY A 237 60.65 -13.35 6.29
CA GLY A 237 59.85 -14.56 6.53
C GLY A 237 58.58 -14.31 7.33
N VAL A 238 57.80 -15.39 7.49
CA VAL A 238 56.46 -15.34 8.08
C VAL A 238 56.49 -15.66 9.56
N LEU A 239 55.84 -14.79 10.34
CA LEU A 239 55.49 -15.03 11.74
C LEU A 239 53.97 -15.14 11.86
N ARG A 240 53.49 -16.11 12.64
CA ARG A 240 52.07 -16.33 12.91
C ARG A 240 51.79 -16.27 14.39
N MET A 241 50.67 -15.67 14.77
CA MET A 241 50.28 -15.50 16.16
C MET A 241 48.86 -15.99 16.38
N ALA A 242 48.66 -16.86 17.37
CA ALA A 242 47.35 -17.38 17.74
C ALA A 242 47.08 -17.23 19.24
N LYS A 243 45.85 -16.86 19.60
CA LYS A 243 45.40 -16.89 21.00
C LYS A 243 45.28 -18.34 21.47
N LEU A 244 45.70 -18.63 22.70
CA LEU A 244 45.52 -19.92 23.34
C LEU A 244 44.49 -19.79 24.46
N PRO A 245 43.19 -20.02 24.20
CA PRO A 245 42.15 -19.82 25.22
C PRO A 245 42.10 -20.95 26.25
N ALA A 246 42.61 -22.14 25.92
CA ALA A 246 42.74 -23.27 26.84
C ALA A 246 43.97 -24.12 26.48
N ALA A 247 44.62 -24.71 27.49
CA ALA A 247 45.81 -25.54 27.29
C ALA A 247 45.57 -26.74 26.36
N SER A 248 44.34 -27.30 26.36
CA SER A 248 43.95 -28.39 25.47
C SER A 248 44.01 -28.04 23.98
N HIS A 249 43.92 -26.76 23.61
CA HIS A 249 43.96 -26.31 22.22
C HIS A 249 45.39 -26.21 21.66
N GLU A 250 46.40 -26.26 22.52
CA GLU A 250 47.82 -26.02 22.18
C GLU A 250 48.31 -27.00 21.11
N LYS A 251 48.01 -28.29 21.28
CA LYS A 251 48.39 -29.34 20.33
C LYS A 251 47.81 -29.09 18.93
N THR A 252 46.57 -28.63 18.85
CA THR A 252 45.91 -28.33 17.58
C THR A 252 46.60 -27.18 16.87
N LEU A 253 46.89 -26.08 17.58
CA LEU A 253 47.61 -24.94 17.02
C LEU A 253 49.02 -25.35 16.54
N ASP A 254 49.74 -26.14 17.34
CA ASP A 254 51.07 -26.64 16.99
C ASP A 254 51.08 -27.58 15.77
N THR A 255 49.96 -28.26 15.50
CA THR A 255 49.87 -29.19 14.37
C THR A 255 49.68 -28.45 13.04
N TYR A 256 48.95 -27.32 13.04
CA TYR A 256 48.50 -26.67 11.80
C TYR A 256 49.12 -25.29 11.52
N TYR A 257 50.06 -24.80 12.34
CA TYR A 257 50.64 -23.46 12.18
C TYR A 257 51.39 -23.25 10.86
N ALA A 258 51.94 -24.30 10.23
CA ALA A 258 52.78 -24.18 9.04
C ALA A 258 51.98 -23.89 7.74
N THR A 259 50.68 -24.20 7.73
CA THR A 259 49.81 -23.96 6.57
C THR A 259 48.91 -22.74 6.80
N TYR A 260 48.86 -21.82 5.85
CA TYR A 260 48.08 -20.58 5.96
C TYR A 260 47.57 -20.09 4.61
N ALA A 261 46.53 -19.27 4.65
CA ALA A 261 45.97 -18.63 3.46
C ALA A 261 46.51 -17.19 3.31
N THR A 262 46.66 -16.74 2.07
CA THR A 262 47.04 -15.36 1.71
C THR A 262 45.94 -14.61 0.97
N GLY A 263 44.93 -15.34 0.48
CA GLY A 263 43.80 -14.83 -0.30
C GLY A 263 42.74 -15.89 -0.51
N MET A 264 41.67 -15.56 -1.23
CA MET A 264 40.53 -16.43 -1.51
C MET A 264 39.95 -16.16 -2.90
N ASN A 265 39.74 -17.24 -3.66
CA ASN A 265 38.97 -17.20 -4.90
C ASN A 265 37.56 -17.74 -4.63
N LEU A 266 36.56 -16.88 -4.82
CA LEU A 266 35.16 -17.23 -4.73
C LEU A 266 34.67 -17.73 -6.08
N ASP A 267 34.13 -18.95 -6.10
CA ASP A 267 33.57 -19.56 -7.30
C ASP A 267 32.20 -20.14 -6.99
N TYR A 268 31.40 -20.39 -8.01
CA TYR A 268 30.09 -21.00 -7.84
C TYR A 268 29.70 -21.77 -9.10
N SER A 269 28.87 -22.80 -8.92
CA SER A 269 28.33 -23.60 -10.01
C SER A 269 26.85 -23.86 -9.79
N PHE A 270 26.09 -23.93 -10.88
CA PHE A 270 24.64 -24.11 -10.86
C PHE A 270 24.24 -25.40 -11.54
N SER A 271 23.33 -26.16 -10.92
CA SER A 271 22.70 -27.34 -11.50
C SER A 271 21.21 -27.31 -11.21
N GLY A 272 20.43 -26.83 -12.18
CA GLY A 272 18.98 -26.66 -12.06
C GLY A 272 18.60 -25.71 -10.90
N ASN A 273 18.06 -26.29 -9.82
CA ASN A 273 17.64 -25.56 -8.62
C ASN A 273 18.61 -25.73 -7.45
N SER A 274 19.86 -26.09 -7.73
CA SER A 274 20.91 -26.19 -6.73
C SER A 274 22.12 -25.36 -7.14
N ALA A 275 22.81 -24.79 -6.16
CA ALA A 275 24.10 -24.15 -6.35
C ALA A 275 25.14 -24.76 -5.40
N THR A 276 26.39 -24.79 -5.86
CA THR A 276 27.55 -24.98 -5.01
C THR A 276 28.31 -23.67 -4.97
N LEU A 277 28.44 -23.06 -3.79
CA LEU A 277 29.32 -21.94 -3.52
C LEU A 277 30.67 -22.49 -3.05
N GLN A 278 31.77 -22.02 -3.63
CA GLN A 278 33.11 -22.53 -3.36
C GLN A 278 34.02 -21.41 -2.82
N PHE A 279 34.60 -21.63 -1.65
CA PHE A 279 35.72 -20.85 -1.14
C PHE A 279 37.00 -21.61 -1.44
N LYS A 280 37.86 -21.08 -2.31
CA LYS A 280 39.15 -21.67 -2.66
C LYS A 280 40.26 -20.79 -2.09
N TRP A 281 40.82 -21.18 -0.95
CA TRP A 281 41.85 -20.43 -0.26
C TRP A 281 43.20 -20.53 -0.98
N GLU A 282 43.80 -19.39 -1.32
CA GLU A 282 45.18 -19.34 -1.80
C GLU A 282 46.11 -19.72 -0.66
N THR A 283 46.71 -20.91 -0.74
CA THR A 283 47.34 -21.57 0.41
C THR A 283 48.85 -21.69 0.24
N VAL A 284 49.59 -21.34 1.29
CA VAL A 284 51.00 -21.68 1.48
C VAL A 284 51.10 -22.85 2.45
N GLY A 285 51.89 -23.86 2.09
CA GLY A 285 52.02 -25.11 2.84
C GLY A 285 51.17 -26.24 2.24
N GLU A 286 50.82 -27.23 3.06
CA GLU A 286 50.06 -28.40 2.62
C GLU A 286 48.56 -28.09 2.65
N ALA A 287 47.91 -28.01 1.47
CA ALA A 287 46.52 -27.58 1.32
C ALA A 287 45.49 -28.38 2.15
N SER A 288 45.71 -29.69 2.33
CA SER A 288 44.87 -30.57 3.17
C SER A 288 44.93 -30.21 4.66
N LYS A 289 45.99 -29.53 5.10
CA LYS A 289 46.24 -29.11 6.49
C LYS A 289 45.85 -27.66 6.76
N LEU A 290 45.29 -26.94 5.79
CA LEU A 290 44.79 -25.60 6.05
C LEU A 290 43.62 -25.69 7.04
N MET A 291 43.80 -25.13 8.24
CA MET A 291 42.75 -25.07 9.25
C MET A 291 42.06 -23.71 9.22
N HIS A 292 40.79 -23.69 8.83
CA HIS A 292 39.91 -22.52 8.92
C HIS A 292 38.75 -22.79 9.87
N LEU A 293 38.30 -21.74 10.55
CA LEU A 293 37.24 -21.79 11.52
C LEU A 293 35.90 -21.47 10.85
N THR A 294 34.93 -22.34 11.09
CA THR A 294 33.58 -22.27 10.53
C THR A 294 32.62 -21.60 11.50
N TRP A 295 31.60 -20.90 11.01
CA TRP A 295 30.45 -20.47 11.79
C TRP A 295 29.27 -21.45 11.68
N PRO A 296 28.20 -21.27 12.49
CA PRO A 296 27.00 -22.10 12.40
C PRO A 296 26.44 -22.28 10.98
N HIS A 297 26.32 -21.20 10.19
CA HIS A 297 25.76 -21.30 8.83
C HIS A 297 26.68 -22.05 7.87
N HIS A 298 28.01 -21.85 7.94
CA HIS A 298 28.98 -22.63 7.17
C HIS A 298 28.78 -24.13 7.40
N ARG A 299 28.64 -24.56 8.65
CA ARG A 299 28.51 -25.97 9.01
C ARG A 299 27.22 -26.61 8.52
N LYS A 300 26.16 -25.80 8.34
CA LYS A 300 24.87 -26.23 7.77
C LYS A 300 24.94 -26.45 6.26
N ALA A 301 25.83 -25.75 5.55
CA ALA A 301 25.93 -25.81 4.09
C ALA A 301 27.12 -26.64 3.56
N LEU A 302 28.17 -26.82 4.36
CA LEU A 302 29.40 -27.51 3.97
C LEU A 302 29.15 -28.96 3.54
N VAL A 303 29.68 -29.33 2.37
CA VAL A 303 29.63 -30.67 1.79
C VAL A 303 30.94 -31.41 2.05
N SER A 304 30.85 -32.64 2.56
CA SER A 304 31.98 -33.49 2.91
C SER A 304 33.09 -32.79 3.73
N PRO A 305 32.74 -32.05 4.80
CA PRO A 305 33.72 -31.31 5.58
C PRO A 305 34.65 -32.24 6.38
N ASN A 306 35.92 -31.88 6.47
CA ASN A 306 36.89 -32.51 7.37
C ASN A 306 36.97 -31.74 8.69
N TYR A 307 35.99 -31.95 9.57
CA TYR A 307 35.95 -31.29 10.89
C TYR A 307 36.93 -31.92 11.87
N LEU A 308 37.58 -31.09 12.68
CA LEU A 308 38.16 -31.56 13.94
C LEU A 308 37.08 -31.55 15.04
N PRO A 309 37.26 -32.31 16.14
CA PRO A 309 36.40 -32.20 17.31
C PRO A 309 36.23 -30.75 17.78
N THR A 310 35.04 -30.37 18.25
CA THR A 310 34.77 -29.01 18.76
C THR A 310 35.62 -28.63 19.98
N SER A 311 36.17 -29.63 20.67
CA SER A 311 37.12 -29.48 21.78
C SER A 311 38.57 -29.25 21.34
N SER A 312 38.89 -29.43 20.05
CA SER A 312 40.25 -29.25 19.53
C SER A 312 40.67 -27.79 19.46
N LEU A 313 39.74 -26.90 19.11
CA LEU A 313 39.90 -25.45 19.11
C LEU A 313 38.52 -24.80 19.01
N SER A 314 38.27 -23.76 19.81
CA SER A 314 37.04 -22.98 19.71
C SER A 314 37.25 -21.53 20.15
N TYR A 315 36.53 -20.63 19.50
CA TYR A 315 36.42 -19.22 19.87
C TYR A 315 34.96 -18.81 19.83
N LEU A 316 34.47 -18.21 20.91
CA LEU A 316 33.10 -17.68 20.97
C LEU A 316 33.09 -16.27 20.37
N THR A 317 32.20 -16.02 19.40
CA THR A 317 32.03 -14.72 18.74
C THR A 317 30.58 -14.22 18.87
N THR A 318 30.29 -12.98 18.44
CA THR A 318 28.92 -12.43 18.33
C THR A 318 27.99 -13.32 17.50
N LYS A 319 28.52 -14.12 16.57
CA LYS A 319 27.75 -15.09 15.73
C LYS A 319 27.88 -16.55 16.20
N GLY A 320 28.30 -16.74 17.44
CA GLY A 320 28.44 -18.05 18.08
C GLY A 320 29.85 -18.64 17.99
N TYR A 321 29.95 -19.92 18.36
CA TYR A 321 31.23 -20.62 18.34
C TYR A 321 31.74 -20.87 16.93
N MET A 322 33.02 -20.52 16.75
CA MET A 322 33.81 -20.86 15.58
C MET A 322 34.62 -22.14 15.82
N TYR A 323 34.49 -23.13 14.93
CA TYR A 323 35.14 -24.45 15.04
C TYR A 323 35.95 -24.82 13.79
N PRO A 324 37.08 -25.53 13.94
CA PRO A 324 37.98 -25.87 12.84
C PRO A 324 37.43 -26.88 11.83
N ALA A 325 37.64 -26.58 10.55
CA ALA A 325 37.56 -27.48 9.42
C ALA A 325 38.89 -27.44 8.65
N LEU A 326 39.33 -28.60 8.16
CA LEU A 326 40.55 -28.74 7.39
C LEU A 326 40.27 -28.73 5.88
N GLY A 327 41.23 -28.18 5.12
CA GLY A 327 41.25 -28.18 3.66
C GLY A 327 41.18 -26.78 3.06
N ALA A 328 41.87 -26.59 1.94
CA ALA A 328 41.93 -25.33 1.21
C ALA A 328 40.68 -25.01 0.38
N THR A 329 39.73 -25.94 0.27
CA THR A 329 38.50 -25.73 -0.51
C THR A 329 37.28 -26.10 0.31
N TRP A 330 36.35 -25.15 0.44
CA TRP A 330 35.03 -25.39 1.02
C TRP A 330 33.99 -25.37 -0.09
N ASN A 331 33.20 -26.44 -0.18
CA ASN A 331 32.02 -26.51 -1.04
C ASN A 331 30.78 -26.37 -0.16
N MET A 332 29.96 -25.36 -0.41
CA MET A 332 28.71 -25.12 0.28
C MET A 332 27.54 -25.35 -0.67
N ALA A 333 26.64 -26.28 -0.32
CA ALA A 333 25.48 -26.60 -1.13
C ALA A 333 24.26 -25.78 -0.70
N TYR A 334 23.59 -25.19 -1.68
CA TYR A 334 22.38 -24.40 -1.49
C TYR A 334 21.27 -24.87 -2.42
N SER A 335 20.08 -25.08 -1.85
CA SER A 335 18.85 -25.17 -2.62
C SER A 335 18.43 -23.76 -3.02
N LEU A 336 18.28 -23.52 -4.31
CA LEU A 336 17.97 -22.21 -4.86
C LEU A 336 16.46 -21.98 -4.89
N PRO A 337 15.96 -20.82 -4.42
CA PRO A 337 14.55 -20.51 -4.50
C PRO A 337 14.07 -20.50 -5.96
N THR A 338 12.84 -20.93 -6.18
CA THR A 338 12.22 -21.03 -7.52
C THR A 338 11.09 -20.03 -7.72
N ILE A 339 10.64 -19.37 -6.65
CA ILE A 339 9.61 -18.34 -6.69
C ILE A 339 10.17 -17.09 -7.39
N ASP A 340 9.48 -16.63 -8.44
CA ASP A 340 9.72 -15.34 -9.09
C ASP A 340 8.57 -14.36 -8.76
N PHE A 341 7.78 -13.92 -9.73
CA PHE A 341 6.74 -12.89 -9.56
C PHE A 341 5.57 -13.32 -8.65
N ASN A 342 5.16 -14.59 -8.75
CA ASN A 342 3.92 -15.08 -8.16
C ASN A 342 4.21 -16.18 -7.13
N ALA A 343 3.31 -16.32 -6.16
CA ALA A 343 3.33 -17.46 -5.26
C ALA A 343 3.25 -18.77 -6.07
N PRO A 344 3.90 -19.86 -5.60
CA PRO A 344 3.98 -21.11 -6.36
C PRO A 344 2.64 -21.87 -6.44
N ARG A 345 1.57 -21.32 -5.85
CA ARG A 345 0.23 -21.90 -5.75
C ARG A 345 -0.81 -20.83 -6.06
N ALA A 346 -1.94 -21.26 -6.61
CA ALA A 346 -3.11 -20.40 -6.76
C ALA A 346 -3.71 -20.05 -5.38
N PRO A 347 -4.38 -18.89 -5.23
CA PRO A 347 -5.12 -18.60 -4.02
C PRO A 347 -6.23 -19.63 -3.77
N ASP A 348 -6.46 -19.99 -2.51
CA ASP A 348 -7.58 -20.82 -2.10
C ASP A 348 -8.90 -20.25 -2.62
N ALA A 349 -9.76 -21.12 -3.15
CA ALA A 349 -10.99 -20.72 -3.83
C ALA A 349 -11.92 -19.88 -2.93
N SER A 350 -11.93 -20.15 -1.62
CA SER A 350 -12.73 -19.39 -0.65
C SER A 350 -12.33 -17.91 -0.57
N CYS A 351 -11.09 -17.56 -0.91
CA CYS A 351 -10.54 -16.22 -0.79
C CYS A 351 -10.66 -15.37 -2.06
N LYS A 352 -10.93 -15.99 -3.21
CA LYS A 352 -10.83 -15.32 -4.52
C LYS A 352 -11.72 -14.09 -4.64
N VAL A 353 -12.97 -14.17 -4.16
CA VAL A 353 -13.93 -13.05 -4.19
C VAL A 353 -13.41 -11.87 -3.37
N SER A 354 -12.93 -12.12 -2.15
CA SER A 354 -12.40 -11.09 -1.25
C SER A 354 -11.13 -10.43 -1.81
N ILE A 355 -10.24 -11.20 -2.43
CA ILE A 355 -9.03 -10.68 -3.08
C ILE A 355 -9.40 -9.76 -4.25
N ILE A 356 -10.35 -10.18 -5.11
CA ILE A 356 -10.81 -9.36 -6.24
C ILE A 356 -11.43 -8.05 -5.76
N ALA A 357 -12.30 -8.10 -4.75
CA ALA A 357 -12.93 -6.90 -4.19
C ALA A 357 -11.88 -5.95 -3.57
N ALA A 358 -10.88 -6.50 -2.87
CA ALA A 358 -9.77 -5.71 -2.34
C ALA A 358 -8.97 -5.02 -3.46
N LEU A 359 -8.67 -5.74 -4.54
CA LEU A 359 -7.96 -5.19 -5.70
C LEU A 359 -8.74 -4.08 -6.39
N GLU A 360 -10.03 -4.28 -6.68
CA GLU A 360 -10.86 -3.25 -7.31
C GLU A 360 -10.88 -1.96 -6.51
N TYR A 361 -11.00 -2.10 -5.19
CA TYR A 361 -10.94 -0.97 -4.27
C TYR A 361 -9.58 -0.26 -4.33
N GLU A 362 -8.48 -1.00 -4.11
CA GLU A 362 -7.14 -0.40 -4.03
C GLU A 362 -6.69 0.20 -5.36
N VAL A 363 -6.97 -0.46 -6.49
CA VAL A 363 -6.68 0.07 -7.83
C VAL A 363 -7.55 1.28 -8.14
N GLY A 364 -8.83 1.27 -7.77
CA GLY A 364 -9.73 2.43 -7.91
C GLY A 364 -9.35 3.63 -7.05
N LYS A 365 -8.49 3.44 -6.04
CA LYS A 365 -7.94 4.50 -5.17
C LYS A 365 -6.56 4.99 -5.60
N LEU A 366 -5.95 4.39 -6.63
CA LEU A 366 -4.73 4.94 -7.21
C LEU A 366 -5.05 6.31 -7.81
N GLY A 367 -4.63 7.37 -7.10
CA GLY A 367 -4.73 8.74 -7.55
C GLY A 367 -3.61 9.10 -8.52
N ALA A 368 -3.08 10.32 -8.39
CA ALA A 368 -1.91 10.74 -9.15
C ALA A 368 -0.68 9.89 -8.78
N ALA A 369 0.12 9.53 -9.79
CA ALA A 369 1.38 8.83 -9.58
C ALA A 369 2.32 9.64 -8.66
N PRO A 370 2.90 9.03 -7.61
CA PRO A 370 3.69 9.72 -6.62
C PRO A 370 4.98 10.21 -7.26
N ARG A 371 5.42 11.40 -6.85
CA ARG A 371 6.72 11.95 -7.23
C ARG A 371 7.75 11.50 -6.20
N PRO A 372 8.95 11.02 -6.60
CA PRO A 372 9.96 10.57 -5.64
C PRO A 372 10.43 11.70 -4.72
N GLY A 373 10.19 11.58 -3.42
CA GLY A 373 10.68 12.51 -2.38
C GLY A 373 11.97 12.05 -1.71
N ASP A 374 12.30 10.77 -1.85
CA ASP A 374 13.44 10.06 -1.29
C ASP A 374 13.61 8.73 -2.07
N PHE A 375 14.61 7.91 -1.73
CA PHE A 375 14.79 6.58 -2.32
C PHE A 375 13.97 5.52 -1.56
N TYR A 376 14.01 5.54 -0.23
CA TYR A 376 13.48 4.47 0.62
C TYR A 376 11.95 4.35 0.64
N PHE A 377 11.24 5.35 1.18
CA PHE A 377 9.80 5.36 1.35
C PHE A 377 9.08 5.38 -0.01
N TRP A 378 9.60 6.15 -0.97
CA TRP A 378 9.08 6.10 -2.34
C TRP A 378 9.21 4.69 -2.93
N GLY A 379 10.37 4.05 -2.77
CA GLY A 379 10.62 2.68 -3.22
C GLY A 379 9.60 1.70 -2.62
N GLY A 380 9.45 1.70 -1.31
CA GLY A 380 8.48 0.86 -0.60
C GLY A 380 7.06 1.03 -1.14
N ALA A 381 6.61 2.28 -1.31
CA ALA A 381 5.26 2.58 -1.79
C ALA A 381 4.99 2.05 -3.22
N ILE A 382 5.92 2.25 -4.16
CA ILE A 382 5.73 1.76 -5.53
C ILE A 382 5.87 0.24 -5.63
N ALA A 383 6.69 -0.38 -4.77
CA ALA A 383 6.82 -1.83 -4.75
C ALA A 383 5.53 -2.47 -4.23
N ALA A 384 4.94 -1.90 -3.18
CA ALA A 384 3.60 -2.29 -2.70
C ALA A 384 2.54 -2.11 -3.81
N ALA A 385 2.51 -0.98 -4.50
CA ALA A 385 1.59 -0.75 -5.63
C ALA A 385 1.80 -1.77 -6.76
N SER A 386 3.05 -2.16 -7.04
CA SER A 386 3.36 -3.15 -8.08
C SER A 386 2.78 -4.55 -7.80
N ARG A 387 2.61 -4.91 -6.52
CA ARG A 387 1.95 -6.16 -6.13
C ARG A 387 0.50 -6.21 -6.62
N LEU A 388 -0.19 -5.07 -6.69
CA LEU A 388 -1.58 -5.02 -7.18
C LEU A 388 -1.70 -5.57 -8.61
N ALA A 389 -0.77 -5.20 -9.50
CA ALA A 389 -0.76 -5.70 -10.88
C ALA A 389 -0.52 -7.22 -10.96
N LEU A 390 0.42 -7.73 -10.16
CA LEU A 390 0.74 -9.17 -10.12
C LEU A 390 -0.42 -10.00 -9.57
N ILE A 391 -1.05 -9.53 -8.50
CA ILE A 391 -2.21 -10.22 -7.91
C ILE A 391 -3.39 -10.16 -8.88
N ALA A 392 -3.65 -9.01 -9.52
CA ALA A 392 -4.71 -8.84 -10.51
C ALA A 392 -4.56 -9.81 -11.69
N ASP A 393 -3.36 -9.93 -12.26
CA ASP A 393 -3.03 -10.91 -13.30
C ASP A 393 -3.34 -12.34 -12.83
N GLN A 394 -2.90 -12.72 -11.64
CA GLN A 394 -3.07 -14.08 -11.13
C GLN A 394 -4.52 -14.46 -10.79
N VAL A 395 -5.37 -13.49 -10.41
CA VAL A 395 -6.80 -13.78 -10.13
C VAL A 395 -7.70 -13.61 -11.36
N GLY A 396 -7.14 -13.26 -12.52
CA GLY A 396 -7.86 -13.12 -13.78
C GLY A 396 -8.51 -11.75 -13.99
N ARG A 397 -7.96 -10.69 -13.39
CA ARG A 397 -8.40 -9.28 -13.51
C ARG A 397 -7.42 -8.44 -14.30
N SER A 398 -7.13 -8.87 -15.52
CA SER A 398 -6.21 -8.20 -16.44
C SER A 398 -6.66 -6.77 -16.79
N ASP A 399 -7.95 -6.46 -16.69
CA ASP A 399 -8.52 -5.12 -16.84
C ASP A 399 -7.91 -4.11 -15.86
N LEU A 400 -7.56 -4.55 -14.64
CA LEU A 400 -6.97 -3.69 -13.61
C LEU A 400 -5.46 -3.45 -13.79
N VAL A 401 -4.76 -4.33 -14.52
CA VAL A 401 -3.30 -4.30 -14.66
C VAL A 401 -2.82 -3.00 -15.33
N SER A 402 -3.53 -2.57 -16.38
CA SER A 402 -3.14 -1.39 -17.18
C SER A 402 -3.10 -0.10 -16.36
N THR A 403 -4.04 0.08 -15.44
CA THR A 403 -4.11 1.22 -14.51
C THR A 403 -2.88 1.26 -13.60
N VAL A 404 -2.55 0.13 -12.98
CA VAL A 404 -1.39 0.03 -12.07
C VAL A 404 -0.09 0.24 -12.84
N VAL A 405 0.08 -0.40 -13.99
CA VAL A 405 1.30 -0.27 -14.82
C VAL A 405 1.50 1.17 -15.29
N THR A 406 0.42 1.87 -15.65
CA THR A 406 0.46 3.28 -16.02
C THR A 406 0.91 4.16 -14.85
N TYR A 407 0.33 3.94 -13.66
CA TYR A 407 0.70 4.64 -12.43
C TYR A 407 2.20 4.46 -12.10
N LEU A 408 2.70 3.23 -12.16
CA LEU A 408 4.11 2.91 -11.93
C LEU A 408 5.03 3.53 -12.99
N THR A 409 4.65 3.43 -14.27
CA THR A 409 5.42 3.99 -15.39
C THR A 409 5.62 5.49 -15.24
N GLN A 410 4.57 6.22 -14.85
CA GLN A 410 4.65 7.66 -14.62
C GLN A 410 5.58 8.00 -13.44
N SER A 411 5.47 7.28 -12.32
CA SER A 411 6.32 7.50 -11.14
C SER A 411 7.79 7.18 -11.41
N LEU A 412 8.08 6.07 -12.08
CA LEU A 412 9.45 5.68 -12.46
C LEU A 412 10.08 6.65 -13.46
N GLY A 413 9.28 7.31 -14.30
CA GLY A 413 9.75 8.28 -15.28
C GLY A 413 10.52 9.47 -14.69
N TYR A 414 10.27 9.84 -13.43
CA TYR A 414 10.99 10.95 -12.77
C TYR A 414 12.48 10.66 -12.56
N TRP A 415 12.87 9.39 -12.35
CA TRP A 415 14.26 9.00 -12.06
C TRP A 415 15.23 9.12 -13.23
N THR A 416 14.68 9.25 -14.44
CA THR A 416 15.48 9.44 -15.65
C THR A 416 15.27 10.81 -16.27
N SER A 417 14.49 11.68 -15.61
CA SER A 417 14.25 13.05 -16.05
C SER A 417 15.28 14.03 -15.48
N ARG A 418 15.95 14.79 -16.35
CA ARG A 418 16.83 15.89 -15.92
C ARG A 418 16.08 17.10 -15.34
N SER A 419 14.80 17.28 -15.71
CA SER A 419 14.00 18.40 -15.22
C SER A 419 13.47 18.17 -13.81
N TYR A 420 13.48 16.93 -13.32
CA TYR A 420 13.12 16.62 -11.95
C TYR A 420 14.34 16.77 -11.03
N THR A 421 14.29 17.73 -10.10
CA THR A 421 15.43 18.11 -9.26
C THR A 421 15.18 17.94 -7.76
N ALA A 422 13.99 17.53 -7.34
CA ALA A 422 13.68 17.31 -5.93
C ALA A 422 14.53 16.18 -5.34
N VAL A 423 14.69 15.08 -6.10
CA VAL A 423 15.61 13.97 -5.80
C VAL A 423 16.26 13.52 -7.10
N GLN A 424 17.57 13.28 -7.06
CA GLN A 424 18.33 12.80 -8.21
C GLN A 424 19.36 11.76 -7.79
N ALA A 425 19.46 10.67 -8.55
CA ALA A 425 20.59 9.75 -8.47
C ALA A 425 21.83 10.40 -9.12
N ALA A 426 22.99 10.25 -8.49
CA ALA A 426 24.29 10.65 -9.01
C ALA A 426 25.29 9.50 -8.93
N TYR A 427 26.34 9.55 -9.74
CA TYR A 427 27.46 8.63 -9.62
C TYR A 427 28.54 9.25 -8.74
N GLU A 428 28.77 8.65 -7.57
CA GLU A 428 29.85 9.00 -6.66
C GLU A 428 31.18 8.48 -7.25
N THR A 429 32.19 9.33 -7.32
CA THR A 429 33.41 9.10 -8.10
C THR A 429 34.65 8.75 -7.26
N ALA A 430 34.65 8.96 -5.95
CA ALA A 430 35.80 8.68 -5.09
C ALA A 430 35.86 7.21 -4.66
N TRP A 431 34.71 6.64 -4.31
CA TRP A 431 34.50 5.24 -3.94
C TRP A 431 33.89 4.43 -5.09
N GLY A 432 33.01 5.05 -5.90
CA GLY A 432 32.40 4.41 -7.07
C GLY A 432 31.09 3.72 -6.75
N GLY A 433 29.97 4.37 -7.06
CA GLY A 433 28.62 3.78 -7.02
C GLY A 433 27.50 4.78 -7.24
N VAL A 434 26.26 4.31 -7.29
CA VAL A 434 25.08 5.19 -7.39
C VAL A 434 24.71 5.68 -5.99
N ILE A 435 24.38 6.96 -5.82
CA ILE A 435 23.93 7.51 -4.53
C ILE A 435 22.81 8.55 -4.74
N ASN A 436 22.09 8.88 -3.67
CA ASN A 436 21.31 10.12 -3.61
C ASN A 436 22.27 11.32 -3.65
N LYS A 437 22.12 12.18 -4.67
CA LYS A 437 22.92 13.39 -4.86
C LYS A 437 22.93 14.31 -3.63
N ALA A 438 21.78 14.50 -2.97
CA ALA A 438 21.66 15.36 -1.81
C ALA A 438 22.31 14.76 -0.55
N GLY A 439 22.55 13.44 -0.53
CA GLY A 439 23.23 12.75 0.56
C GLY A 439 24.75 12.80 0.48
N ALA A 440 25.33 13.29 -0.62
CA ALA A 440 26.78 13.31 -0.83
C ALA A 440 27.57 14.04 0.28
N ASN A 441 26.93 14.97 0.98
CA ASN A 441 27.49 15.71 2.10
C ASN A 441 26.52 15.81 3.30
N ASN A 442 25.55 14.91 3.37
CA ASN A 442 24.55 14.90 4.44
C ASN A 442 24.08 13.47 4.72
N PHE A 443 24.60 12.87 5.79
CA PHE A 443 24.30 11.48 6.12
C PHE A 443 22.86 11.25 6.58
N TRP A 444 22.10 12.30 6.91
CA TRP A 444 20.69 12.19 7.28
C TRP A 444 19.76 12.03 6.07
N VAL A 445 20.24 12.29 4.85
CA VAL A 445 19.46 12.08 3.64
C VAL A 445 19.44 10.60 3.30
N ASP A 446 18.22 10.05 3.16
CA ASP A 446 18.00 8.65 2.80
C ASP A 446 18.84 7.69 3.66
N PHE A 447 18.81 7.91 4.98
CA PHE A 447 19.46 7.02 5.97
C PHE A 447 20.96 6.76 5.72
N GLY A 448 21.65 7.70 5.06
CA GLY A 448 23.07 7.58 4.75
C GLY A 448 23.34 6.96 3.38
N ASN A 449 22.38 6.94 2.46
CA ASN A 449 22.58 6.46 1.09
C ASN A 449 23.75 7.15 0.37
N GLY A 450 23.98 8.45 0.62
CA GLY A 450 25.17 9.18 0.13
C GLY A 450 26.53 8.59 0.58
N TYR A 451 26.50 7.81 1.65
CA TYR A 451 27.62 7.13 2.30
C TYR A 451 27.50 5.62 2.18
N TYR A 452 26.81 5.14 1.15
CA TYR A 452 26.69 3.71 0.83
C TYR A 452 25.89 2.87 1.84
N ASN A 453 25.15 3.48 2.77
CA ASN A 453 24.21 2.72 3.58
C ASN A 453 23.04 2.25 2.72
N ASP A 454 22.59 1.02 2.95
CA ASP A 454 21.24 0.57 2.61
C ASP A 454 20.91 0.53 1.11
N HIS A 455 21.89 0.55 0.21
CA HIS A 455 21.59 0.54 -1.24
C HIS A 455 20.78 -0.68 -1.64
N HIS A 456 21.12 -1.86 -1.11
CA HIS A 456 20.36 -3.08 -1.36
C HIS A 456 18.90 -3.03 -0.85
N PHE A 457 18.61 -2.33 0.25
CA PHE A 457 17.24 -2.10 0.71
C PHE A 457 16.50 -1.20 -0.27
N HIS A 458 17.08 -0.04 -0.57
CA HIS A 458 16.46 0.99 -1.39
C HIS A 458 16.25 0.48 -2.82
N TYR A 459 17.32 0.00 -3.46
CA TYR A 459 17.31 -0.32 -4.89
C TYR A 459 16.54 -1.62 -5.18
N GLY A 460 16.42 -2.51 -4.19
CA GLY A 460 15.54 -3.68 -4.26
C GLY A 460 14.10 -3.33 -4.61
N TYR A 461 13.57 -2.28 -3.99
CA TYR A 461 12.22 -1.80 -4.26
C TYR A 461 12.06 -1.24 -5.68
N PHE A 462 13.04 -0.48 -6.16
CA PHE A 462 13.05 0.09 -7.52
C PHE A 462 13.02 -1.03 -8.55
N LEU A 463 13.90 -2.01 -8.39
CA LEU A 463 14.05 -3.13 -9.31
C LEU A 463 12.80 -4.00 -9.32
N SER A 464 12.20 -4.26 -8.16
CA SER A 464 10.95 -5.00 -8.05
C SER A 464 9.81 -4.31 -8.82
N ALA A 465 9.57 -3.02 -8.57
CA ALA A 465 8.50 -2.28 -9.24
C ALA A 465 8.75 -2.13 -10.76
N ALA A 466 9.99 -1.83 -11.16
CA ALA A 466 10.35 -1.69 -12.57
C ALA A 466 10.26 -3.02 -13.34
N ALA A 467 10.59 -4.15 -12.70
CA ALA A 467 10.41 -5.47 -13.30
C ALA A 467 8.94 -5.79 -13.54
N VAL A 468 8.02 -5.35 -12.67
CA VAL A 468 6.57 -5.50 -12.92
C VAL A 468 6.12 -4.68 -14.12
N VAL A 469 6.59 -3.44 -14.27
CA VAL A 469 6.31 -2.64 -15.48
C VAL A 469 6.82 -3.35 -16.73
N ALA A 470 8.06 -3.83 -16.72
CA ALA A 470 8.66 -4.52 -17.85
C ALA A 470 7.99 -5.87 -18.18
N LYS A 471 7.45 -6.58 -17.17
CA LYS A 471 6.67 -7.82 -17.38
C LYS A 471 5.43 -7.59 -18.24
N PHE A 472 4.74 -6.48 -18.03
CA PHE A 472 3.50 -6.14 -18.76
C PHE A 472 3.72 -5.19 -19.95
N ASN A 473 4.85 -4.49 -19.99
CA ASN A 473 5.25 -3.61 -21.08
C ASN A 473 6.78 -3.68 -21.30
N SER A 474 7.25 -4.72 -21.98
CA SER A 474 8.70 -4.95 -22.20
C SER A 474 9.36 -3.83 -23.02
N SER A 475 8.61 -3.15 -23.90
CA SER A 475 9.12 -2.03 -24.70
C SER A 475 9.58 -0.85 -23.83
N TRP A 476 9.03 -0.70 -22.63
CA TRP A 476 9.39 0.35 -21.68
C TRP A 476 10.88 0.32 -21.31
N LEU A 477 11.51 -0.85 -21.25
CA LEU A 477 12.94 -1.00 -20.98
C LEU A 477 13.80 -0.30 -22.04
N SER A 478 13.36 -0.31 -23.30
CA SER A 478 14.08 0.28 -24.43
C SER A 478 13.77 1.76 -24.65
N ALA A 479 12.80 2.32 -23.92
CA ALA A 479 12.43 3.72 -24.07
C ALA A 479 13.61 4.62 -23.68
N SER A 480 13.96 5.56 -24.57
CA SER A 480 15.03 6.52 -24.33
C SER A 480 14.53 7.73 -23.55
N ASN A 481 15.40 8.25 -22.68
CA ASN A 481 15.14 9.40 -21.81
C ASN A 481 16.22 10.50 -21.97
N GLY A 482 17.05 10.43 -23.01
CA GLY A 482 18.16 11.36 -23.24
C GLY A 482 19.36 11.20 -22.29
N LEU A 483 19.32 10.24 -21.36
CA LEU A 483 20.45 9.79 -20.53
C LEU A 483 20.87 8.34 -20.84
N GLY A 484 20.11 7.67 -21.71
CA GLY A 484 20.21 6.25 -22.05
C GLY A 484 18.79 5.70 -22.28
N THR A 485 18.61 4.41 -21.99
CA THR A 485 17.30 3.78 -21.85
C THR A 485 16.93 3.60 -20.39
N ASN A 486 15.66 3.30 -20.10
CA ASN A 486 15.25 2.91 -18.75
C ASN A 486 16.04 1.67 -18.26
N ASN A 487 16.33 0.73 -19.16
CA ASN A 487 17.16 -0.43 -18.82
C ASN A 487 18.58 -0.05 -18.39
N ASN A 488 19.19 0.99 -18.97
CA ASN A 488 20.51 1.44 -18.52
C ASN A 488 20.47 1.91 -17.07
N PHE A 489 19.44 2.66 -16.67
CA PHE A 489 19.26 3.10 -15.28
C PHE A 489 19.17 1.91 -14.32
N LEU A 490 18.29 0.95 -14.61
CA LEU A 490 18.13 -0.24 -13.78
C LEU A 490 19.42 -1.07 -13.71
N GLN A 491 20.12 -1.23 -14.83
CA GLN A 491 21.38 -1.97 -14.88
C GLN A 491 22.45 -1.35 -13.97
N TRP A 492 22.52 -0.02 -13.83
CA TRP A 492 23.45 0.63 -12.89
C TRP A 492 23.09 0.34 -11.43
N LEU A 493 21.80 0.34 -11.07
CA LEU A 493 21.37 -0.05 -9.72
C LEU A 493 21.70 -1.52 -9.41
N VAL A 494 21.44 -2.42 -10.37
CA VAL A 494 21.77 -3.85 -10.22
C VAL A 494 23.28 -4.05 -10.09
N ARG A 495 24.10 -3.35 -10.88
CA ARG A 495 25.56 -3.43 -10.79
C ARG A 495 26.07 -2.94 -9.43
N ASP A 496 25.40 -1.95 -8.83
CA ASP A 496 25.78 -1.46 -7.51
C ASP A 496 25.59 -2.51 -6.41
N ILE A 497 24.46 -3.24 -6.41
CA ILE A 497 24.13 -4.16 -5.32
C ILE A 497 24.43 -5.64 -5.60
N ALA A 498 24.62 -6.04 -6.87
CA ALA A 498 24.70 -7.44 -7.28
C ALA A 498 25.67 -7.73 -8.44
N ASN A 499 26.69 -6.90 -8.65
CA ASN A 499 27.74 -7.21 -9.62
C ASN A 499 28.48 -8.51 -9.23
N PRO A 500 28.52 -9.55 -10.07
CA PRO A 500 29.13 -10.83 -9.75
C PRO A 500 30.65 -10.88 -10.01
N SER A 501 31.24 -9.80 -10.52
CA SER A 501 32.63 -9.76 -10.98
C SER A 501 33.51 -8.88 -10.10
N VAL A 502 34.61 -9.45 -9.58
CA VAL A 502 35.59 -8.74 -8.72
C VAL A 502 36.33 -7.64 -9.48
N SER A 503 36.71 -7.88 -10.74
CA SER A 503 37.58 -6.97 -11.51
C SER A 503 37.09 -6.65 -12.93
N GLY A 504 35.95 -7.20 -13.34
CA GLY A 504 35.40 -6.98 -14.67
C GLY A 504 34.64 -5.67 -14.84
N ASP A 505 34.08 -5.12 -13.75
CA ASP A 505 33.31 -3.86 -13.78
C ASP A 505 34.18 -2.68 -13.30
N PRO A 506 34.49 -1.69 -14.16
CA PRO A 506 35.33 -0.56 -13.77
C PRO A 506 34.60 0.53 -12.96
N TYR A 507 33.32 0.32 -12.60
CA TYR A 507 32.51 1.34 -11.92
C TYR A 507 31.86 0.86 -10.62
N PHE A 508 31.76 -0.45 -10.37
CA PHE A 508 31.09 -1.03 -9.20
C PHE A 508 31.89 -2.21 -8.62
N PRO A 509 31.95 -2.36 -7.28
CA PRO A 509 32.63 -3.50 -6.64
C PRO A 509 31.82 -4.80 -6.80
N LEU A 510 32.39 -5.94 -6.40
CA LEU A 510 31.64 -7.19 -6.26
C LEU A 510 30.49 -6.98 -5.25
N THR A 511 29.25 -7.33 -5.62
CA THR A 511 28.01 -7.35 -4.79
C THR A 511 28.16 -6.58 -3.48
N ARG A 512 28.12 -5.25 -3.57
CA ARG A 512 28.68 -4.29 -2.59
C ARG A 512 28.43 -4.62 -1.11
N HIS A 513 27.21 -5.03 -0.78
CA HIS A 513 26.77 -5.26 0.60
C HIS A 513 27.04 -6.67 1.11
N ARG A 514 27.38 -7.61 0.23
CA ARG A 514 27.44 -9.03 0.55
C ARG A 514 28.78 -9.41 1.17
N ASP A 515 28.75 -9.85 2.43
CA ASP A 515 29.88 -10.51 3.08
C ASP A 515 29.73 -12.03 2.95
N TRP A 516 30.55 -12.63 2.09
CA TRP A 516 30.44 -14.05 1.74
C TRP A 516 30.76 -14.98 2.90
N PHE A 517 31.66 -14.59 3.79
CA PHE A 517 32.04 -15.37 4.96
C PHE A 517 31.12 -15.13 6.16
N ALA A 518 30.53 -13.94 6.31
CA ALA A 518 29.48 -13.70 7.29
C ALA A 518 28.18 -14.41 6.93
N GLY A 519 27.96 -14.66 5.64
CA GLY A 519 26.79 -15.36 5.14
C GLY A 519 25.56 -14.46 4.95
N HIS A 520 25.66 -13.17 5.25
CA HIS A 520 24.60 -12.15 5.07
C HIS A 520 25.19 -10.83 4.59
N SER A 521 24.31 -9.89 4.28
CA SER A 521 24.66 -8.53 3.87
C SER A 521 24.92 -7.62 5.07
N TRP A 522 25.77 -6.61 4.89
CA TRP A 522 25.92 -5.48 5.80
C TRP A 522 25.22 -4.26 5.22
N ALA A 523 24.34 -3.63 5.99
CA ALA A 523 23.59 -2.44 5.66
C ALA A 523 24.50 -1.20 5.67
N SER A 524 25.32 -1.10 6.72
CA SER A 524 26.31 -0.04 6.90
C SER A 524 27.29 0.05 5.72
N GLY A 525 27.42 1.25 5.15
CA GLY A 525 28.45 1.64 4.21
C GLY A 525 29.65 2.27 4.92
N ILE A 526 30.01 3.50 4.51
CA ILE A 526 31.15 4.26 5.05
C ILE A 526 30.75 5.38 6.02
N ALA A 527 29.47 5.51 6.33
CA ALA A 527 28.98 6.53 7.25
C ALA A 527 29.72 6.46 8.60
N ASN A 528 29.92 7.61 9.25
CA ASN A 528 30.56 7.72 10.58
C ASN A 528 31.92 6.99 10.71
N GLY A 529 32.74 7.03 9.66
CA GLY A 529 34.07 6.39 9.68
C GLY A 529 34.03 4.87 9.50
N ALA A 530 32.91 4.33 9.01
CA ALA A 530 32.73 2.90 8.74
C ALA A 530 33.08 2.02 9.96
N ALA A 531 32.59 2.43 11.13
CA ALA A 531 32.69 1.70 12.38
C ALA A 531 31.91 0.36 12.31
N GLY A 532 31.58 -0.23 13.48
CA GLY A 532 30.94 -1.55 13.58
C GLY A 532 29.85 -1.77 12.52
N ARG A 533 29.95 -2.90 11.82
CA ARG A 533 29.04 -3.24 10.72
C ARG A 533 27.70 -3.66 11.27
N ASP A 534 26.61 -3.27 10.62
CA ASP A 534 25.27 -3.60 11.06
C ASP A 534 24.36 -4.08 9.93
N GLN A 535 23.36 -4.86 10.31
CA GLN A 535 22.25 -5.29 9.48
C GLN A 535 21.02 -5.36 10.38
N GLU A 536 20.03 -4.49 10.13
CA GLU A 536 18.76 -4.50 10.85
C GLU A 536 17.74 -5.39 10.11
N SER A 537 17.22 -4.93 8.96
CA SER A 537 16.20 -5.66 8.21
C SER A 537 16.80 -6.71 7.27
N VAL A 538 16.81 -7.97 7.70
CA VAL A 538 17.27 -9.07 6.85
C VAL A 538 16.30 -9.35 5.70
N SER A 539 15.01 -9.08 5.89
CA SER A 539 13.97 -9.24 4.87
C SER A 539 14.04 -8.19 3.77
N GLU A 540 14.52 -6.98 4.05
CA GLU A 540 14.83 -6.00 3.00
C GLU A 540 16.06 -6.35 2.19
N ALA A 541 17.10 -6.98 2.78
CA ALA A 541 18.21 -7.55 1.99
C ALA A 541 17.72 -8.66 1.06
N VAL A 542 16.83 -9.54 1.54
CA VAL A 542 16.15 -10.55 0.72
C VAL A 542 15.36 -9.87 -0.40
N ASN A 543 14.62 -8.79 -0.13
CA ASN A 543 13.91 -8.02 -1.15
C ASN A 543 14.88 -7.36 -2.15
N GLY A 544 16.05 -6.90 -1.71
CA GLY A 544 17.15 -6.41 -2.53
C GLY A 544 17.51 -7.38 -3.66
N TYR A 545 17.87 -8.60 -3.28
CA TYR A 545 18.24 -9.64 -4.24
C TYR A 545 17.03 -10.23 -4.99
N TYR A 546 15.83 -10.17 -4.41
CA TYR A 546 14.59 -10.52 -5.11
C TYR A 546 14.29 -9.54 -6.25
N GLY A 547 14.47 -8.24 -6.05
CA GLY A 547 14.38 -7.25 -7.12
C GLY A 547 15.34 -7.54 -8.27
N VAL A 548 16.57 -7.97 -7.96
CA VAL A 548 17.55 -8.42 -8.97
C VAL A 548 17.07 -9.67 -9.70
N LEU A 549 16.49 -10.65 -9.00
CA LEU A 549 15.91 -11.87 -9.60
C LEU A 549 14.77 -11.51 -10.59
N LEU A 550 13.87 -10.60 -10.21
CA LEU A 550 12.77 -10.16 -11.07
C LEU A 550 13.30 -9.41 -12.30
N TYR A 551 14.26 -8.50 -12.11
CA TYR A 551 14.93 -7.79 -13.21
C TYR A 551 15.63 -8.77 -14.17
N ALA A 552 16.38 -9.75 -13.64
CA ALA A 552 17.04 -10.77 -14.44
C ALA A 552 16.04 -11.62 -15.24
N THR A 553 14.84 -11.83 -14.69
CA THR A 553 13.77 -12.57 -15.37
C THR A 553 13.21 -11.79 -16.56
N VAL A 554 12.92 -10.49 -16.42
CA VAL A 554 12.36 -9.68 -17.53
C VAL A 554 13.39 -9.29 -18.59
N THR A 555 14.67 -9.28 -18.23
CA THR A 555 15.79 -9.09 -19.17
C THR A 555 16.31 -10.39 -19.78
N ASN A 556 15.70 -11.53 -19.42
CA ASN A 556 16.09 -12.87 -19.85
C ASN A 556 17.60 -13.17 -19.61
N ASN A 557 18.14 -12.71 -18.48
CA ASN A 557 19.54 -12.91 -18.11
C ASN A 557 19.67 -14.12 -17.17
N GLY A 558 19.87 -15.31 -17.75
CA GLY A 558 19.96 -16.57 -17.00
C GLY A 558 21.11 -16.62 -15.97
N ASN A 559 22.25 -16.02 -16.30
CA ASN A 559 23.40 -15.96 -15.40
C ASN A 559 23.10 -15.10 -14.17
N LEU A 560 22.58 -13.88 -14.38
CA LEU A 560 22.18 -13.01 -13.29
C LEU A 560 21.03 -13.61 -12.47
N LYS A 561 20.09 -14.30 -13.12
CA LYS A 561 18.99 -15.01 -12.43
C LYS A 561 19.54 -16.05 -11.46
N ASN A 562 20.49 -16.89 -11.90
CA ASN A 562 21.09 -17.90 -11.03
C ASN A 562 21.93 -17.27 -9.90
N TYR A 563 22.67 -16.21 -10.19
CA TYR A 563 23.41 -15.47 -9.18
C TYR A 563 22.50 -14.84 -8.12
N ALA A 564 21.41 -14.17 -8.54
CA ALA A 564 20.42 -13.61 -7.63
C ALA A 564 19.78 -14.68 -6.73
N ARG A 565 19.49 -15.87 -7.28
CA ARG A 565 18.99 -17.00 -6.49
C ARG A 565 19.99 -17.50 -5.46
N LEU A 566 21.29 -17.50 -5.77
CA LEU A 566 22.34 -17.84 -4.81
C LEU A 566 22.41 -16.80 -3.68
N LEU A 567 22.40 -15.50 -4.03
CA LEU A 567 22.36 -14.41 -3.05
C LEU A 567 21.16 -14.57 -2.11
N LEU A 568 19.95 -14.78 -2.67
CA LEU A 568 18.73 -15.05 -1.90
C LEU A 568 18.88 -16.26 -0.98
N ALA A 569 19.32 -17.42 -1.49
CA ALA A 569 19.44 -18.64 -0.69
C ALA A 569 20.39 -18.47 0.51
N THR A 570 21.50 -17.76 0.29
CA THR A 570 22.48 -17.51 1.35
C THR A 570 21.97 -16.50 2.39
N GLU A 571 21.32 -15.42 1.96
CA GLU A 571 20.72 -14.40 2.85
C GLU A 571 19.58 -15.00 3.69
N GLN A 572 18.72 -15.82 3.08
CA GLN A 572 17.64 -16.54 3.77
C GLN A 572 18.15 -17.53 4.81
N GLN A 573 19.21 -18.29 4.50
CA GLN A 573 19.85 -19.15 5.48
C GLN A 573 20.38 -18.34 6.66
N ALA A 574 21.01 -17.19 6.41
CA ALA A 574 21.54 -16.36 7.48
C ALA A 574 20.44 -15.74 8.35
N ALA A 575 19.32 -15.31 7.76
CA ALA A 575 18.13 -14.89 8.52
C ALA A 575 17.69 -15.99 9.51
N GLN A 576 17.54 -17.21 9.01
CA GLN A 576 17.12 -18.37 9.83
C GLN A 576 18.13 -18.77 10.90
N VAL A 577 19.42 -18.48 10.69
CA VAL A 577 20.48 -18.82 11.65
C VAL A 577 20.62 -17.72 12.69
N TYR A 578 20.71 -16.45 12.29
CA TYR A 578 21.15 -15.36 13.15
C TYR A 578 20.04 -14.44 13.65
N TRP A 579 18.89 -14.36 12.94
CA TRP A 579 17.73 -13.56 13.34
C TRP A 579 16.62 -14.39 13.95
N HIS A 580 16.42 -15.63 13.47
CA HIS A 580 15.36 -16.50 13.97
C HIS A 580 15.87 -17.29 15.17
N LEU A 581 15.34 -17.00 16.35
CA LEU A 581 15.79 -17.63 17.59
C LEU A 581 14.82 -18.70 18.04
N TYR A 582 15.38 -19.82 18.49
CA TYR A 582 14.60 -20.98 18.92
C TYR A 582 14.87 -21.24 20.41
N PRO A 583 13.94 -20.88 21.32
CA PRO A 583 14.08 -21.14 22.75
C PRO A 583 14.42 -22.60 23.08
N SER A 584 13.91 -23.55 22.28
CA SER A 584 14.13 -24.99 22.42
C SER A 584 15.52 -25.48 21.98
N ALA A 585 16.34 -24.66 21.33
CA ALA A 585 17.68 -25.08 20.91
C ALA A 585 18.61 -25.29 22.12
N GLY A 586 19.47 -26.32 22.05
CA GLY A 586 20.42 -26.67 23.10
C GLY A 586 21.59 -25.68 23.23
N SER A 587 22.10 -25.50 24.45
CA SER A 587 23.24 -24.63 24.75
C SER A 587 24.58 -25.16 24.20
N THR A 588 24.68 -26.45 23.95
CA THR A 588 25.86 -27.12 23.38
C THR A 588 25.68 -27.48 21.91
N ALA A 589 24.56 -27.08 21.30
CA ALA A 589 24.31 -27.36 19.89
C ALA A 589 25.36 -26.63 19.04
N ARG A 590 26.19 -27.42 18.34
CA ARG A 590 27.31 -26.90 17.53
C ARG A 590 26.87 -25.83 16.55
N ASP A 591 25.67 -25.95 15.97
CA ASP A 591 25.18 -25.07 14.91
C ASP A 591 24.16 -24.03 15.42
N ASN A 592 24.15 -23.77 16.74
CA ASN A 592 23.38 -22.70 17.38
C ASN A 592 24.29 -21.48 17.62
N PRO A 593 23.97 -20.29 17.07
CA PRO A 593 24.78 -19.09 17.28
C PRO A 593 24.67 -18.47 18.68
N TYR A 594 23.61 -18.80 19.42
CA TYR A 594 23.32 -18.21 20.73
C TYR A 594 23.15 -19.32 21.78
N PRO A 595 24.26 -19.82 22.36
CA PRO A 595 24.22 -20.84 23.42
C PRO A 595 23.52 -20.35 24.70
N GLU A 596 23.38 -19.04 24.89
CA GLU A 596 22.74 -18.40 26.02
C GLU A 596 21.20 -18.49 25.93
N ALA A 597 20.56 -19.13 26.92
CA ALA A 597 19.11 -19.37 26.90
C ALA A 597 18.29 -18.07 26.92
N ALA A 598 18.73 -17.08 27.71
CA ALA A 598 18.06 -15.79 27.82
C ALA A 598 18.01 -15.03 26.48
N VAL A 599 19.04 -15.18 25.65
CA VAL A 599 19.10 -14.61 24.30
C VAL A 599 18.11 -15.28 23.39
N ARG A 600 18.05 -16.62 23.41
CA ARG A 600 17.08 -17.37 22.59
C ARG A 600 15.63 -17.08 22.94
N ASN A 601 15.36 -16.72 24.20
CA ASN A 601 14.04 -16.30 24.66
C ASN A 601 13.58 -14.94 24.10
N LEU A 602 14.47 -14.19 23.43
CA LEU A 602 14.07 -13.01 22.66
C LEU A 602 13.32 -13.36 21.38
N VAL A 603 13.37 -14.63 20.93
CA VAL A 603 12.68 -15.20 19.76
C VAL A 603 13.11 -14.63 18.40
N THR A 604 13.49 -13.36 18.32
CA THR A 604 13.99 -12.74 17.10
C THR A 604 14.95 -11.59 17.41
N MET A 605 15.98 -11.44 16.57
CA MET A 605 16.87 -10.27 16.61
C MET A 605 16.27 -9.11 15.82
N GLY A 606 16.48 -7.89 16.31
CA GLY A 606 16.23 -6.66 15.57
C GLY A 606 17.46 -6.24 14.76
N ASN A 607 18.63 -6.23 15.40
CA ASN A 607 19.89 -5.87 14.76
C ASN A 607 20.96 -6.92 15.02
N VAL A 608 21.72 -7.28 13.98
CA VAL A 608 22.94 -8.09 14.08
C VAL A 608 24.09 -7.26 13.57
N MET A 609 24.98 -6.89 14.49
CA MET A 609 26.24 -6.22 14.21
C MET A 609 27.42 -7.19 14.32
N ASP A 610 28.59 -6.75 13.90
CA ASP A 610 29.84 -7.49 14.06
C ASP A 610 30.25 -7.68 15.55
N TRP A 611 29.96 -6.72 16.43
CA TRP A 611 30.28 -6.77 17.88
C TRP A 611 29.07 -6.85 18.83
N GLN A 612 27.84 -6.63 18.36
CA GLN A 612 26.60 -6.71 19.17
C GLN A 612 25.46 -7.32 18.35
N ALA A 613 24.56 -8.08 18.99
CA ALA A 613 23.30 -8.48 18.36
C ALA A 613 22.17 -8.47 19.38
N GLY A 614 20.98 -8.03 19.02
CA GLY A 614 19.89 -7.94 19.99
C GLY A 614 18.52 -7.63 19.41
N ALA A 615 17.52 -7.77 20.27
CA ALA A 615 16.13 -7.41 20.03
C ALA A 615 15.92 -5.91 20.33
N TRP A 616 16.44 -5.06 19.45
CA TRP A 616 16.25 -3.61 19.47
C TRP A 616 16.34 -3.07 18.03
N LEU A 617 15.78 -1.88 17.82
CA LEU A 617 15.77 -1.13 16.55
C LEU A 617 16.38 0.25 16.76
N PHE A 618 16.81 0.90 15.69
CA PHE A 618 17.37 2.26 15.77
C PHE A 618 16.38 3.30 16.34
N TRP A 619 15.08 2.98 16.39
CA TRP A 619 14.02 3.84 16.93
C TRP A 619 13.27 3.28 18.15
N GLY A 620 13.60 2.09 18.66
CA GLY A 620 12.91 1.56 19.84
C GLY A 620 13.05 0.05 20.10
N GLY A 621 12.26 -0.44 21.07
CA GLY A 621 12.32 -1.81 21.57
C GLY A 621 10.97 -2.55 21.58
N GLN A 622 9.99 -2.09 20.80
CA GLN A 622 8.67 -2.73 20.71
C GLN A 622 8.79 -4.08 19.99
N ARG A 623 8.39 -5.19 20.63
CA ARG A 623 8.64 -6.56 20.13
C ARG A 623 7.99 -6.85 18.80
N SER A 624 6.78 -6.33 18.59
CA SER A 624 6.04 -6.44 17.33
C SER A 624 6.75 -5.70 16.19
N GLN A 625 7.37 -4.54 16.44
CA GLN A 625 8.20 -3.87 15.43
C GLN A 625 9.48 -4.66 15.16
N ILE A 626 10.15 -5.16 16.20
CA ILE A 626 11.36 -5.99 16.10
C ILE A 626 11.09 -7.24 15.25
N ALA A 627 9.96 -7.91 15.47
CA ALA A 627 9.58 -9.06 14.66
C ALA A 627 9.19 -8.66 13.23
N ALA A 628 8.39 -7.61 13.06
CA ALA A 628 7.88 -7.20 11.77
C ALA A 628 8.98 -6.71 10.81
N ILE A 629 10.03 -6.05 11.32
CA ILE A 629 11.14 -5.56 10.50
C ILE A 629 11.94 -6.69 9.83
N GLN A 630 11.85 -7.93 10.35
CA GLN A 630 12.48 -9.14 9.78
C GLN A 630 11.54 -9.91 8.83
N ILE A 631 10.33 -9.39 8.62
CA ILE A 631 9.29 -10.00 7.80
C ILE A 631 8.93 -9.11 6.60
N LEU A 632 8.90 -7.80 6.79
CA LEU A 632 8.58 -6.84 5.74
C LEU A 632 9.77 -6.63 4.78
N PRO A 633 9.53 -6.32 3.50
CA PRO A 633 8.24 -6.34 2.82
C PRO A 633 7.80 -7.78 2.55
N VAL A 634 6.48 -8.03 2.59
CA VAL A 634 5.96 -9.38 2.35
C VAL A 634 5.69 -9.59 0.86
N THR A 635 6.53 -10.40 0.24
CA THR A 635 6.45 -10.86 -1.14
C THR A 635 6.44 -12.38 -1.18
N PRO A 636 6.09 -13.02 -2.32
CA PRO A 636 6.10 -14.48 -2.43
C PRO A 636 7.42 -15.16 -2.02
N ILE A 637 8.57 -14.50 -2.24
CA ILE A 637 9.89 -15.07 -1.94
C ILE A 637 10.12 -15.30 -0.44
N ASN A 638 9.41 -14.56 0.42
CA ASN A 638 9.52 -14.67 1.86
C ASN A 638 8.98 -16.00 2.40
N GLU A 639 8.24 -16.77 1.59
CA GLU A 639 7.79 -18.11 1.95
C GLU A 639 8.92 -19.00 2.47
N TYR A 640 10.13 -18.86 1.92
CA TYR A 640 11.29 -19.66 2.30
C TYR A 640 11.87 -19.29 3.67
N MET A 641 11.51 -18.13 4.24
CA MET A 641 12.03 -17.68 5.53
C MET A 641 11.22 -18.23 6.72
N TYR A 642 9.92 -18.44 6.55
CA TYR A 642 9.01 -18.63 7.68
C TYR A 642 8.74 -20.10 7.98
N ASP A 643 9.58 -20.70 8.84
CA ASP A 643 9.31 -22.01 9.41
C ASP A 643 8.26 -21.94 10.53
N SER A 644 7.56 -23.06 10.75
CA SER A 644 6.44 -23.10 11.68
C SER A 644 6.80 -22.97 13.15
N ALA A 645 8.00 -23.38 13.56
CA ALA A 645 8.40 -23.24 14.95
C ALA A 645 8.67 -21.77 15.27
N TRP A 646 9.42 -21.08 14.39
CA TRP A 646 9.74 -19.68 14.60
C TRP A 646 8.50 -18.78 14.59
N VAL A 647 7.61 -18.87 13.60
CA VAL A 647 6.45 -17.96 13.55
C VAL A 647 5.44 -18.20 14.68
N LYS A 648 5.33 -19.44 15.20
CA LYS A 648 4.55 -19.72 16.42
C LYS A 648 5.17 -19.05 17.64
N ASN A 649 6.50 -19.12 17.77
CA ASN A 649 7.20 -18.44 18.86
C ASN A 649 7.05 -16.92 18.73
N VAL A 650 7.15 -16.35 17.53
CA VAL A 650 6.96 -14.91 17.29
C VAL A 650 5.55 -14.49 17.71
N LEU A 651 4.51 -15.21 17.26
CA LEU A 651 3.13 -14.89 17.60
C LEU A 651 2.90 -14.92 19.12
N SER A 652 3.47 -15.91 19.82
CA SER A 652 3.42 -15.98 21.27
C SER A 652 4.21 -14.84 21.94
N TYR A 653 5.41 -14.56 21.45
CA TYR A 653 6.32 -13.53 21.98
C TYR A 653 5.73 -12.13 21.91
N VAL A 654 4.97 -11.82 20.85
CA VAL A 654 4.37 -10.50 20.63
C VAL A 654 2.90 -10.41 21.06
N SER A 655 2.31 -11.50 21.56
CA SER A 655 0.86 -11.62 21.84
C SER A 655 0.27 -10.44 22.62
N SER A 656 0.89 -10.02 23.72
CA SER A 656 0.42 -8.89 24.53
C SER A 656 0.41 -7.56 23.78
N GLU A 657 1.27 -7.39 22.78
CA GLU A 657 1.31 -6.20 21.92
C GLU A 657 0.29 -6.29 20.77
N LEU A 658 0.01 -7.49 20.29
CA LEU A 658 -1.01 -7.71 19.26
C LEU A 658 -2.42 -7.36 19.76
N ASP A 659 -2.71 -7.63 21.03
CA ASP A 659 -3.98 -7.28 21.69
C ASP A 659 -4.10 -5.79 22.04
N ASN A 660 -2.99 -5.04 22.01
CA ASN A 660 -2.99 -3.61 22.33
C ASN A 660 -3.54 -2.80 21.12
N PRO A 661 -4.60 -1.99 21.28
CA PRO A 661 -5.16 -1.17 20.22
C PRO A 661 -4.20 -0.08 19.70
N ASP A 662 -3.25 0.38 20.52
CA ASP A 662 -2.27 1.42 20.20
C ASP A 662 -1.12 0.92 19.31
N VAL A 663 -0.95 -0.40 19.20
CA VAL A 663 0.01 -0.99 18.27
C VAL A 663 -0.56 -0.92 16.86
N ASP A 664 0.19 -0.29 15.96
CA ASP A 664 -0.19 -0.14 14.56
C ASP A 664 -0.45 -1.50 13.90
N ASP A 665 -1.59 -1.59 13.21
CA ASP A 665 -2.01 -2.78 12.49
C ASP A 665 -1.03 -3.13 11.35
N ALA A 666 -0.26 -2.17 10.83
CA ALA A 666 0.78 -2.42 9.82
C ALA A 666 1.80 -3.47 10.26
N TRP A 667 2.23 -3.42 11.53
CA TRP A 667 3.17 -4.40 12.09
C TRP A 667 2.49 -5.76 12.31
N LYS A 668 1.24 -5.75 12.77
CA LYS A 668 0.43 -6.96 12.97
C LYS A 668 0.19 -7.68 11.64
N ALA A 669 -0.07 -6.93 10.58
CA ALA A 669 -0.36 -7.43 9.24
C ALA A 669 0.72 -8.38 8.74
N VAL A 670 1.98 -7.95 8.77
CA VAL A 670 3.10 -8.76 8.28
C VAL A 670 3.37 -9.97 9.18
N ILE A 671 3.23 -9.83 10.51
CA ILE A 671 3.32 -10.97 11.45
C ILE A 671 2.25 -12.02 11.13
N TYR A 672 1.02 -11.61 10.85
CA TYR A 672 -0.06 -12.53 10.48
C TYR A 672 0.19 -13.17 9.11
N GLN A 673 0.76 -12.45 8.14
CA GLN A 673 1.19 -13.04 6.87
C GLN A 673 2.21 -14.15 7.10
N ALA A 674 3.28 -13.88 7.87
CA ALA A 674 4.29 -14.88 8.21
C ALA A 674 3.68 -16.09 8.93
N TYR A 675 2.78 -15.87 9.88
CA TYR A 675 2.06 -16.94 10.58
C TYR A 675 1.20 -17.80 9.63
N GLY A 676 0.74 -17.23 8.52
CA GLY A 676 0.00 -17.94 7.48
C GLY A 676 0.76 -19.12 6.88
N ASN A 677 2.09 -19.12 6.88
CA ASN A 677 2.89 -20.30 6.48
C ASN A 677 2.59 -21.54 7.35
N THR A 678 2.06 -21.35 8.55
CA THR A 678 1.79 -22.40 9.54
C THR A 678 0.32 -22.70 9.70
N ASP A 679 -0.50 -21.67 9.86
CA ASP A 679 -1.95 -21.81 9.98
C ASP A 679 -2.63 -20.67 9.20
N PRO A 680 -2.88 -20.86 7.90
CA PRO A 680 -3.44 -19.81 7.06
C PRO A 680 -4.87 -19.43 7.46
N ARG A 681 -5.67 -20.36 8.02
CA ARG A 681 -7.01 -20.05 8.51
C ARG A 681 -6.93 -19.11 9.70
N LYS A 682 -6.10 -19.45 10.69
CA LYS A 682 -5.95 -18.60 11.86
C LYS A 682 -5.31 -17.26 11.51
N ALA A 683 -4.35 -17.24 10.60
CA ALA A 683 -3.79 -16.00 10.08
C ALA A 683 -4.85 -15.11 9.40
N MET A 684 -5.78 -15.70 8.64
CA MET A 684 -6.88 -14.99 8.01
C MET A 684 -7.86 -14.43 9.04
N GLU A 685 -8.22 -15.21 10.06
CA GLU A 685 -9.05 -14.76 11.20
C GLU A 685 -8.41 -13.57 11.93
N LEU A 686 -7.12 -13.66 12.25
CA LEU A 686 -6.37 -12.58 12.90
C LEU A 686 -6.29 -11.37 11.98
N SER A 687 -6.07 -11.60 10.69
CA SER A 687 -6.06 -10.53 9.70
C SER A 687 -7.40 -9.84 9.59
N ALA A 688 -8.51 -10.44 10.06
CA ALA A 688 -9.85 -9.88 9.96
C ALA A 688 -10.14 -8.66 10.84
N SER A 689 -9.30 -8.43 11.85
CA SER A 689 -9.39 -7.26 12.73
C SER A 689 -8.59 -6.05 12.22
N LEU A 690 -7.70 -6.23 11.24
CA LEU A 690 -6.81 -5.18 10.74
C LEU A 690 -7.58 -4.08 10.00
N SER A 691 -7.11 -2.85 10.17
CA SER A 691 -7.62 -1.62 9.54
C SER A 691 -6.56 -0.83 8.76
N SER A 692 -5.27 -1.18 8.91
CA SER A 692 -4.13 -0.58 8.22
C SER A 692 -3.10 -1.66 7.86
N TRP A 693 -2.37 -1.48 6.76
CA TRP A 693 -1.28 -2.35 6.31
C TRP A 693 0.04 -1.59 6.13
N GLY A 694 0.09 -0.32 6.51
CA GLY A 694 1.27 0.53 6.33
C GLY A 694 1.53 0.94 4.87
N SER A 695 2.67 1.56 4.61
CA SER A 695 3.06 2.07 3.28
C SER A 695 3.71 1.02 2.37
N GLY A 696 4.24 -0.07 2.94
CA GLY A 696 4.96 -1.14 2.23
C GLY A 696 4.15 -2.42 1.98
N ASN A 697 2.86 -2.46 2.34
CA ASN A 697 1.98 -3.61 2.14
C ASN A 697 0.56 -3.14 1.77
N SER A 698 -0.30 -4.06 1.34
CA SER A 698 -1.68 -3.76 0.92
C SER A 698 -2.66 -4.80 1.46
N TYR A 699 -3.95 -4.46 1.48
CA TYR A 699 -4.99 -5.39 1.90
C TYR A 699 -5.09 -6.56 0.91
N SER A 700 -5.05 -6.31 -0.39
CA SER A 700 -5.03 -7.38 -1.39
C SER A 700 -3.82 -8.30 -1.22
N ASN A 701 -2.63 -7.77 -0.91
CA ASN A 701 -1.42 -8.56 -0.68
C ASN A 701 -1.48 -9.33 0.65
N GLN A 702 -2.11 -8.78 1.70
CA GLN A 702 -2.44 -9.49 2.94
C GLN A 702 -3.21 -10.77 2.65
N LEU A 703 -4.35 -10.63 1.96
CA LEU A 703 -5.24 -11.74 1.64
C LEU A 703 -4.55 -12.73 0.70
N TYR A 704 -3.93 -12.24 -0.37
CA TYR A 704 -3.29 -13.07 -1.39
C TYR A 704 -2.14 -13.89 -0.82
N PHE A 705 -1.28 -13.30 0.02
CA PHE A 705 -0.15 -14.04 0.59
C PHE A 705 -0.64 -15.20 1.45
N ILE A 706 -1.59 -14.95 2.36
CA ILE A 706 -2.14 -15.99 3.24
C ILE A 706 -2.92 -17.04 2.43
N ALA A 707 -3.70 -16.63 1.44
CA ALA A 707 -4.51 -17.53 0.61
C ALA A 707 -3.68 -18.46 -0.27
N THR A 708 -2.39 -18.18 -0.47
CA THR A 708 -1.47 -18.99 -1.30
C THR A 708 -0.54 -19.87 -0.47
N ARG A 709 -0.68 -19.90 0.86
CA ARG A 709 0.10 -20.76 1.75
C ARG A 709 -0.34 -22.23 1.64
N PRO A 710 0.50 -23.21 2.04
CA PRO A 710 0.07 -24.60 2.12
C PRO A 710 -1.15 -24.75 3.06
N ASN A 711 -2.23 -25.37 2.56
CA ASN A 711 -3.45 -25.65 3.32
C ASN A 711 -3.70 -27.17 3.40
N PRO A 712 -2.93 -27.90 4.22
CA PRO A 712 -3.06 -29.36 4.31
C PRO A 712 -4.43 -29.80 4.87
N SER A 713 -5.16 -28.92 5.54
CA SER A 713 -6.49 -29.23 6.08
C SER A 713 -7.59 -29.31 5.01
N GLY A 714 -7.38 -28.69 3.84
CA GLY A 714 -8.37 -28.56 2.78
C GLY A 714 -9.61 -27.71 3.13
N ALA A 715 -9.71 -27.21 4.37
CA ALA A 715 -10.81 -26.36 4.80
C ALA A 715 -10.65 -24.94 4.25
N ALA A 716 -11.77 -24.27 3.98
CA ALA A 716 -11.78 -22.90 3.49
C ALA A 716 -10.91 -21.96 4.35
N ILE A 717 -9.99 -21.25 3.71
CA ILE A 717 -9.12 -20.26 4.38
C ILE A 717 -9.92 -19.00 4.74
N CYS A 718 -10.74 -18.50 3.83
CA CYS A 718 -11.53 -17.28 4.01
C CYS A 718 -12.97 -17.59 4.45
N SER A 719 -13.14 -18.35 5.52
CA SER A 719 -14.45 -18.63 6.13
C SER A 719 -14.90 -17.54 7.11
N SER A 720 -13.96 -16.78 7.68
CA SER A 720 -14.18 -15.58 8.49
C SER A 720 -13.95 -14.35 7.61
N THR A 721 -15.01 -13.81 7.03
CA THR A 721 -14.88 -12.66 6.13
C THR A 721 -14.62 -11.38 6.94
N GLN A 722 -13.56 -10.64 6.57
CA GLN A 722 -13.36 -9.21 6.88
C GLN A 722 -14.58 -8.34 6.52
N GLY A 723 -15.33 -8.78 5.50
CA GLY A 723 -16.54 -8.15 5.02
C GLY A 723 -17.80 -8.80 5.58
N GLY A 724 -18.74 -7.96 6.01
CA GLY A 724 -20.10 -8.38 6.25
C GLY A 724 -20.87 -8.70 4.98
N PRO A 725 -22.15 -9.07 5.11
CA PRO A 725 -23.05 -9.16 3.97
C PRO A 725 -23.04 -7.86 3.17
N THR A 726 -22.93 -7.97 1.85
CA THR A 726 -23.07 -6.84 0.94
C THR A 726 -24.50 -6.75 0.44
N GLY A 727 -24.88 -5.59 -0.12
CA GLY A 727 -26.24 -5.36 -0.62
C GLY A 727 -27.04 -4.45 0.31
N THR A 728 -28.34 -4.37 0.07
CA THR A 728 -29.22 -3.44 0.78
C THR A 728 -29.98 -4.15 1.88
N TRP A 729 -29.83 -3.70 3.12
CA TRP A 729 -30.35 -4.34 4.32
C TRP A 729 -30.94 -3.31 5.28
N ALA A 730 -31.99 -3.68 6.00
CA ALA A 730 -32.42 -3.01 7.21
C ALA A 730 -31.75 -3.67 8.43
N LEU A 731 -31.41 -2.89 9.45
CA LEU A 731 -30.86 -3.39 10.69
C LEU A 731 -31.96 -3.49 11.75
N GLN A 732 -32.09 -4.67 12.37
CA GLN A 732 -32.93 -4.87 13.56
C GLN A 732 -32.05 -5.29 14.73
N GLU A 733 -32.10 -4.56 15.83
CA GLU A 733 -31.40 -4.93 17.06
C GLU A 733 -32.13 -6.10 17.75
N VAL A 734 -31.38 -7.13 18.12
CA VAL A 734 -31.93 -8.45 18.49
C VAL A 734 -32.60 -8.44 19.86
N SER A 735 -32.05 -7.72 20.85
CA SER A 735 -32.56 -7.78 22.23
C SER A 735 -33.87 -7.01 22.42
N SER A 736 -34.00 -5.85 21.77
CA SER A 736 -35.18 -4.99 21.80
C SER A 736 -36.18 -5.27 20.69
N GLY A 737 -35.74 -5.96 19.61
CA GLY A 737 -36.54 -6.18 18.40
C GLY A 737 -36.78 -4.91 17.57
N LYS A 738 -36.13 -3.80 17.92
CA LYS A 738 -36.33 -2.51 17.24
C LYS A 738 -35.48 -2.38 15.99
N TYR A 739 -36.03 -1.71 14.99
CA TYR A 739 -35.40 -1.38 13.73
C TYR A 739 -34.62 -0.07 13.83
N VAL A 740 -33.47 -0.04 13.16
CA VAL A 740 -32.62 1.15 13.06
C VAL A 740 -33.24 2.16 12.09
N THR A 741 -33.37 3.41 12.54
CA THR A 741 -33.90 4.52 11.77
C THR A 741 -32.89 5.68 11.70
N SER A 742 -32.98 6.48 10.64
CA SER A 742 -32.28 7.74 10.40
C SER A 742 -33.01 8.52 9.28
N SER A 743 -32.80 9.82 9.17
CA SER A 743 -33.38 10.67 8.12
C SER A 743 -32.42 11.81 7.76
N SER A 744 -32.73 12.58 6.72
CA SER A 744 -31.97 13.80 6.40
C SER A 744 -32.03 14.86 7.50
N SER A 745 -33.12 14.90 8.28
CA SER A 745 -33.29 15.77 9.44
C SER A 745 -32.71 15.19 10.75
N ARG A 746 -32.44 13.88 10.78
CA ARG A 746 -31.83 13.15 11.92
C ARG A 746 -30.84 12.11 11.39
N PRO A 747 -29.60 12.51 11.05
CA PRO A 747 -28.62 11.63 10.43
C PRO A 747 -28.07 10.56 11.40
N ASP A 748 -28.20 10.78 12.71
CA ASP A 748 -27.77 9.84 13.74
C ASP A 748 -28.65 8.58 13.76
N LEU A 749 -28.01 7.42 13.97
CA LEU A 749 -28.65 6.11 13.91
C LEU A 749 -29.19 5.70 15.29
N TYR A 750 -30.48 5.36 15.33
CA TYR A 750 -31.17 4.90 16.54
C TYR A 750 -31.94 3.60 16.26
N ALA A 751 -31.85 2.61 17.15
CA ALA A 751 -32.75 1.46 17.16
C ALA A 751 -34.00 1.80 18.01
N ASP A 752 -34.94 2.54 17.43
CA ASP A 752 -36.08 3.13 18.14
C ASP A 752 -37.45 2.75 17.58
N SER A 753 -37.55 2.15 16.38
CA SER A 753 -38.82 1.78 15.75
C SER A 753 -39.20 0.32 15.98
N THR A 754 -40.46 0.03 16.28
CA THR A 754 -41.01 -1.34 16.28
C THR A 754 -41.56 -1.78 14.92
N LYS A 755 -41.61 -0.87 13.93
CA LYS A 755 -42.18 -1.12 12.59
C LYS A 755 -41.08 -1.30 11.55
N ALA A 756 -41.13 -2.43 10.83
CA ALA A 756 -40.18 -2.75 9.76
C ALA A 756 -40.22 -1.73 8.61
N GLY A 757 -41.41 -1.21 8.26
CA GLY A 757 -41.58 -0.22 7.19
C GLY A 757 -40.95 1.16 7.48
N SER A 758 -40.61 1.44 8.74
CA SER A 758 -39.92 2.68 9.14
C SER A 758 -38.40 2.49 9.26
N ALA A 759 -37.90 1.28 9.01
CA ALA A 759 -36.47 0.99 9.04
C ALA A 759 -35.75 1.67 7.88
N VAL A 760 -34.55 2.19 8.13
CA VAL A 760 -33.71 2.67 7.03
C VAL A 760 -33.10 1.49 6.29
N ALA A 761 -33.21 1.54 4.96
CA ALA A 761 -32.43 0.70 4.08
C ALA A 761 -30.99 1.23 4.03
N PHE A 762 -30.02 0.39 4.39
CA PHE A 762 -28.61 0.68 4.27
C PHE A 762 -28.00 -0.17 3.17
N THR A 763 -27.23 0.43 2.27
CA THR A 763 -26.38 -0.29 1.33
C THR A 763 -25.02 -0.56 1.95
N PHE A 764 -24.74 -1.84 2.17
CA PHE A 764 -23.46 -2.36 2.64
C PHE A 764 -22.56 -2.62 1.43
N GLY A 765 -21.44 -1.91 1.37
CA GLY A 765 -20.40 -2.04 0.35
C GLY A 765 -19.13 -2.69 0.92
N SER A 766 -18.37 -3.38 0.07
CA SER A 766 -17.04 -3.87 0.42
C SER A 766 -16.01 -2.74 0.28
N ALA A 767 -15.08 -2.63 1.23
CA ALA A 767 -13.94 -1.73 1.17
C ALA A 767 -12.70 -2.39 1.80
N ALA A 768 -11.50 -1.86 1.56
CA ALA A 768 -10.31 -2.38 2.23
C ALA A 768 -10.43 -2.18 3.74
N GLY A 769 -10.30 -3.26 4.52
CA GLY A 769 -10.36 -3.21 5.98
C GLY A 769 -11.75 -3.19 6.60
N GLY A 770 -12.79 -3.38 5.79
CA GLY A 770 -14.14 -3.50 6.33
C GLY A 770 -15.24 -3.34 5.29
N SER A 771 -16.43 -3.02 5.77
CA SER A 771 -17.61 -2.72 5.00
C SER A 771 -17.98 -1.26 5.21
N THR A 772 -18.31 -0.58 4.13
CA THR A 772 -18.95 0.74 4.20
C THR A 772 -20.44 0.54 4.41
N ILE A 773 -21.06 1.34 5.26
CA ILE A 773 -22.51 1.37 5.45
C ILE A 773 -23.01 2.70 4.89
N ARG A 774 -23.84 2.69 3.84
CA ARG A 774 -24.43 3.91 3.26
C ARG A 774 -25.93 3.92 3.56
N SER A 775 -26.42 5.00 4.15
CA SER A 775 -27.86 5.19 4.34
C SER A 775 -28.52 5.55 3.02
N ASN A 776 -29.55 4.82 2.62
CA ASN A 776 -30.31 5.16 1.41
C ASN A 776 -31.28 6.33 1.64
N ALA A 777 -31.59 6.64 2.90
CA ALA A 777 -32.42 7.79 3.25
C ALA A 777 -31.66 9.12 3.07
N THR A 778 -30.37 9.16 3.39
CA THR A 778 -29.55 10.37 3.28
C THR A 778 -28.60 10.36 2.08
N SER A 779 -28.44 9.22 1.42
CA SER A 779 -27.40 8.99 0.40
C SER A 779 -25.97 9.20 0.91
N GLN A 780 -25.75 9.16 2.23
CA GLN A 780 -24.45 9.39 2.88
C GLN A 780 -23.95 8.13 3.60
N TYR A 781 -22.63 8.00 3.69
CA TYR A 781 -21.93 6.98 4.46
C TYR A 781 -22.05 7.24 5.95
N VAL A 782 -22.25 6.17 6.71
CA VAL A 782 -22.26 6.14 8.16
C VAL A 782 -20.83 6.35 8.65
N THR A 783 -20.63 7.31 9.55
CA THR A 783 -19.36 7.63 10.19
C THR A 783 -19.38 7.24 11.66
N ALA A 784 -18.25 6.79 12.17
CA ALA A 784 -18.03 6.41 13.55
C ALA A 784 -16.94 7.28 14.18
N ASP A 785 -17.31 8.09 15.16
CA ASP A 785 -16.36 8.93 15.89
C ASP A 785 -15.31 8.11 16.67
N ILE A 786 -14.06 8.56 16.65
CA ILE A 786 -12.93 7.85 17.26
C ILE A 786 -13.03 7.79 18.80
N THR A 787 -13.65 8.77 19.45
CA THR A 787 -13.79 8.78 20.92
C THR A 787 -14.79 7.73 21.40
N GLY A 788 -15.76 7.37 20.56
CA GLY A 788 -16.85 6.45 20.89
C GLY A 788 -17.97 7.08 21.71
N ASN A 789 -17.97 8.40 21.89
CA ASN A 789 -18.93 9.12 22.72
C ASN A 789 -20.16 9.62 21.93
N TYR A 790 -20.09 9.60 20.61
CA TYR A 790 -21.16 10.09 19.74
C TYR A 790 -21.88 8.94 19.02
N PRO A 791 -23.18 9.08 18.72
CA PRO A 791 -23.89 8.14 17.86
C PRO A 791 -23.23 8.01 16.49
N LEU A 792 -23.35 6.83 15.88
CA LEU A 792 -23.08 6.64 14.46
C LEU A 792 -23.99 7.56 13.64
N SER A 793 -23.45 8.21 12.62
CA SER A 793 -24.19 9.23 11.86
C SER A 793 -24.02 9.05 10.36
N ALA A 794 -25.10 9.04 9.58
CA ALA A 794 -25.08 8.96 8.13
C ALA A 794 -24.85 10.35 7.51
N ALA A 795 -23.60 10.82 7.56
CA ALA A 795 -23.25 12.24 7.37
C ALA A 795 -22.01 12.49 6.47
N ARG A 796 -21.56 11.51 5.68
CA ARG A 796 -20.35 11.62 4.83
C ARG A 796 -20.61 11.27 3.38
N ASP A 797 -20.11 12.10 2.46
CA ASP A 797 -20.31 11.88 1.02
C ASP A 797 -19.32 10.85 0.43
N SER A 798 -18.24 10.55 1.14
CA SER A 798 -17.22 9.58 0.73
C SER A 798 -16.69 8.82 1.93
N PRO A 799 -16.38 7.51 1.80
CA PRO A 799 -15.88 6.72 2.89
C PRO A 799 -14.37 6.89 3.06
N SER A 800 -13.93 7.02 4.30
CA SER A 800 -12.54 6.97 4.77
C SER A 800 -12.47 6.06 6.02
N THR A 801 -11.39 6.13 6.80
CA THR A 801 -11.13 5.28 7.98
C THR A 801 -12.31 5.27 8.97
N TRP A 802 -13.07 6.36 9.09
CA TRP A 802 -14.17 6.48 10.04
C TRP A 802 -15.50 5.91 9.52
N GLU A 803 -15.60 5.62 8.23
CA GLU A 803 -16.79 5.06 7.59
C GLU A 803 -16.65 3.56 7.29
N LEU A 804 -15.61 2.93 7.85
CA LEU A 804 -15.33 1.51 7.73
C LEU A 804 -15.80 0.76 8.98
N PHE A 805 -16.46 -0.37 8.76
CA PHE A 805 -17.00 -1.23 9.81
C PHE A 805 -16.60 -2.70 9.59
N SER A 806 -16.56 -3.52 10.64
CA SER A 806 -16.58 -4.98 10.53
C SER A 806 -17.95 -5.48 10.91
N LEU A 807 -18.51 -6.43 10.17
CA LEU A 807 -19.69 -7.17 10.63
C LEU A 807 -19.25 -8.59 10.92
N GLN A 808 -19.36 -9.01 12.17
CA GLN A 808 -18.93 -10.31 12.63
C GLN A 808 -20.15 -11.16 12.96
N LEU A 809 -20.27 -12.33 12.31
CA LEU A 809 -21.32 -13.29 12.64
C LEU A 809 -21.10 -13.79 14.07
N LYS A 810 -22.14 -13.68 14.91
CA LYS A 810 -22.12 -14.14 16.29
C LYS A 810 -22.01 -15.67 16.31
N SER A 811 -21.00 -16.17 17.03
CA SER A 811 -20.76 -17.61 17.17
C SER A 811 -22.03 -18.38 17.54
N GLY A 812 -22.30 -19.48 16.84
CA GLY A 812 -23.49 -20.32 17.04
C GLY A 812 -24.79 -19.80 16.41
N THR A 813 -24.74 -18.73 15.62
CA THR A 813 -25.90 -18.18 14.90
C THR A 813 -25.66 -18.16 13.39
N SER A 814 -26.73 -18.06 12.59
CA SER A 814 -26.66 -17.95 11.12
C SER A 814 -27.02 -16.56 10.58
N ASP A 815 -27.63 -15.69 11.41
CA ASP A 815 -28.23 -14.42 10.97
C ASP A 815 -27.96 -13.23 11.91
N GLN A 816 -27.18 -13.41 12.98
CA GLN A 816 -26.92 -12.36 13.98
C GLN A 816 -25.49 -11.84 13.90
N TYR A 817 -25.35 -10.53 13.79
CA TYR A 817 -24.06 -9.86 13.58
C TYR A 817 -23.78 -8.84 14.68
N THR A 818 -22.54 -8.78 15.15
CA THR A 818 -22.02 -7.61 15.84
C THR A 818 -21.35 -6.68 14.83
N ILE A 819 -21.45 -5.37 15.05
CA ILE A 819 -20.80 -4.36 14.21
C ILE A 819 -19.63 -3.77 14.99
N VAL A 820 -18.47 -3.65 14.36
CA VAL A 820 -17.26 -3.03 14.94
C VAL A 820 -16.91 -1.80 14.12
N ALA A 821 -16.76 -0.64 14.75
CA ALA A 821 -16.26 0.54 14.06
C ALA A 821 -14.74 0.44 13.91
N ARG A 822 -14.22 0.68 12.70
CA ARG A 822 -12.78 0.59 12.44
C ARG A 822 -12.01 1.81 12.94
N SER A 823 -12.66 2.98 13.08
CA SER A 823 -12.03 4.19 13.61
C SER A 823 -11.42 4.01 14.99
N ASN A 824 -12.07 3.23 15.87
CA ASN A 824 -11.64 3.05 17.25
C ASN A 824 -11.60 1.58 17.72
N LYS A 825 -11.85 0.63 16.81
CA LYS A 825 -11.82 -0.81 17.06
C LYS A 825 -12.82 -1.29 18.13
N LYS A 826 -13.86 -0.51 18.43
CA LYS A 826 -14.91 -0.84 19.41
C LYS A 826 -16.16 -1.41 18.74
N TYR A 827 -16.85 -2.28 19.45
CA TYR A 827 -18.16 -2.79 19.07
C TYR A 827 -19.21 -1.68 19.20
N VAL A 828 -20.19 -1.71 18.30
CA VAL A 828 -21.38 -0.87 18.38
C VAL A 828 -22.26 -1.37 19.52
N ALA A 829 -22.64 -0.48 20.42
CA ALA A 829 -23.54 -0.70 21.54
C ALA A 829 -24.67 0.33 21.53
N LEU A 830 -25.72 0.12 22.33
CA LEU A 830 -26.80 1.09 22.49
C LEU A 830 -26.63 1.88 23.80
N ASN A 831 -26.91 3.19 23.76
CA ASN A 831 -27.21 3.92 24.98
C ASN A 831 -28.67 3.71 25.43
N SER A 832 -29.04 4.32 26.55
CA SER A 832 -30.40 4.25 27.11
C SER A 832 -31.50 4.80 26.18
N ALA A 833 -31.15 5.70 25.25
CA ALA A 833 -32.08 6.23 24.25
C ALA A 833 -32.16 5.39 22.97
N GLY A 834 -31.39 4.29 22.87
CA GLY A 834 -31.32 3.43 21.69
C GLY A 834 -30.41 3.96 20.58
N ALA A 835 -29.60 5.00 20.84
CA ALA A 835 -28.60 5.48 19.88
C ALA A 835 -27.48 4.44 19.73
N LEU A 836 -26.96 4.25 18.52
CA LEU A 836 -25.87 3.31 18.25
C LEU A 836 -24.52 4.02 18.45
N LEU A 837 -23.66 3.57 19.37
CA LEU A 837 -22.34 4.16 19.62
C LEU A 837 -21.23 3.12 19.46
N PRO A 838 -20.07 3.49 18.89
CA PRO A 838 -18.90 2.60 18.83
C PRO A 838 -18.14 2.63 20.16
N SER A 839 -18.73 2.07 21.22
CA SER A 839 -18.28 2.26 22.60
C SER A 839 -17.93 0.97 23.36
N ALA A 840 -18.40 -0.20 22.92
CA ALA A 840 -18.18 -1.45 23.64
C ALA A 840 -16.81 -2.07 23.34
N THR A 841 -16.11 -2.55 24.38
CA THR A 841 -14.77 -3.15 24.27
C THR A 841 -14.78 -4.68 24.23
N SER A 842 -15.95 -5.31 24.33
CA SER A 842 -16.11 -6.76 24.25
C SER A 842 -17.38 -7.17 23.54
N VAL A 843 -17.38 -8.38 22.97
CA VAL A 843 -18.55 -8.98 22.28
C VAL A 843 -19.76 -9.08 23.23
N GLY A 844 -19.54 -9.32 24.52
CA GLY A 844 -20.62 -9.46 25.51
C GLY A 844 -21.38 -8.15 25.80
N ALA A 845 -20.72 -7.00 25.59
CA ALA A 845 -21.32 -5.68 25.74
C ALA A 845 -21.84 -5.10 24.41
N ALA A 846 -21.62 -5.81 23.30
CA ALA A 846 -22.00 -5.35 21.97
C ALA A 846 -23.51 -5.50 21.71
N ALA A 847 -24.06 -4.57 20.95
CA ALA A 847 -25.35 -4.74 20.30
C ALA A 847 -25.26 -5.85 19.25
N VAL A 848 -26.34 -6.63 19.12
CA VAL A 848 -26.45 -7.70 18.13
C VAL A 848 -27.55 -7.32 17.15
N PHE A 849 -27.28 -7.44 15.86
CA PHE A 849 -28.20 -7.03 14.79
C PHE A 849 -28.54 -8.19 13.86
N ARG A 850 -29.79 -8.27 13.42
CA ARG A 850 -30.19 -9.02 12.24
C ARG A 850 -30.18 -8.11 11.02
N LEU A 851 -29.68 -8.63 9.90
CA LEU A 851 -29.81 -8.01 8.59
C LEU A 851 -31.08 -8.54 7.94
N ILE A 852 -32.06 -7.66 7.76
CA ILE A 852 -33.37 -8.00 7.22
C ILE A 852 -33.48 -7.39 5.83
N THR A 853 -33.98 -8.15 4.86
CA THR A 853 -34.34 -7.59 3.56
C THR A 853 -35.28 -6.41 3.80
N PRO A 854 -34.94 -5.17 3.39
CA PRO A 854 -35.82 -4.05 3.59
C PRO A 854 -37.18 -4.40 2.97
N PRO A 855 -38.31 -4.08 3.63
CA PRO A 855 -39.60 -4.20 2.97
C PRO A 855 -39.48 -3.50 1.61
N ALA A 856 -39.93 -4.17 0.54
CA ALA A 856 -39.98 -3.52 -0.77
C ALA A 856 -40.64 -2.15 -0.56
N PRO A 857 -40.06 -1.04 -1.07
CA PRO A 857 -40.74 0.24 -0.98
C PRO A 857 -42.13 -0.01 -1.53
N GLU A 858 -43.17 0.23 -0.74
CA GLU A 858 -44.54 0.05 -1.22
C GLU A 858 -44.68 1.01 -2.40
N VAL A 859 -44.55 0.47 -3.61
CA VAL A 859 -44.80 1.21 -4.84
C VAL A 859 -46.32 1.30 -4.90
N TYR A 860 -46.87 2.27 -4.17
CA TYR A 860 -48.24 2.69 -4.34
C TYR A 860 -48.36 3.32 -5.72
N LYS A 861 -48.63 2.47 -6.72
CA LYS A 861 -49.08 2.93 -8.04
C LYS A 861 -50.43 3.58 -7.81
N GLY A 862 -50.47 4.90 -7.96
CA GLY A 862 -51.70 5.67 -7.87
C GLY A 862 -52.73 5.21 -8.91
N PRO A 863 -53.99 5.65 -8.74
CA PRO A 863 -55.07 5.34 -9.66
C PRO A 863 -54.70 5.70 -11.11
N LYS A 864 -55.21 4.91 -12.08
CA LYS A 864 -54.99 5.12 -13.51
C LYS A 864 -56.29 5.47 -14.20
N GLY A 865 -56.25 6.50 -15.04
CA GLY A 865 -57.41 6.93 -15.81
C GLY A 865 -57.61 8.43 -15.77
N THR A 866 -58.73 8.88 -16.30
CA THR A 866 -59.12 10.29 -16.29
C THR A 866 -60.21 10.48 -15.26
N TYR A 867 -60.05 11.45 -14.37
CA TYR A 867 -60.97 11.72 -13.26
C TYR A 867 -61.07 13.22 -12.96
N GLY A 868 -62.14 13.62 -12.26
CA GLY A 868 -62.11 14.85 -11.47
C GLY A 868 -61.42 14.58 -10.14
N LEU A 869 -60.62 15.54 -9.67
CA LEU A 869 -60.00 15.47 -8.35
C LEU A 869 -60.83 16.34 -7.40
N GLN A 870 -61.33 15.77 -6.29
CA GLN A 870 -62.17 16.48 -5.32
C GLN A 870 -61.53 16.44 -3.95
N GLU A 871 -61.45 17.59 -3.28
CA GLU A 871 -61.10 17.62 -1.86
C GLU A 871 -62.27 17.11 -1.02
N VAL A 872 -62.02 16.13 -0.16
CA VAL A 872 -63.04 15.47 0.66
C VAL A 872 -63.63 16.44 1.68
N ALA A 873 -62.80 17.25 2.33
CA ALA A 873 -63.22 18.14 3.43
C ALA A 873 -64.21 19.22 2.98
N THR A 874 -63.99 19.83 1.81
CA THR A 874 -64.83 20.93 1.30
C THR A 874 -65.85 20.46 0.25
N GLY A 875 -65.68 19.25 -0.28
CA GLY A 875 -66.47 18.76 -1.42
C GLY A 875 -66.22 19.56 -2.71
N LYS A 876 -65.18 20.40 -2.78
CA LYS A 876 -64.89 21.21 -3.97
C LYS A 876 -63.96 20.45 -4.91
N LEU A 877 -64.20 20.62 -6.21
CA LEU A 877 -63.34 20.06 -7.25
C LEU A 877 -62.09 20.92 -7.45
N VAL A 878 -61.02 20.28 -7.92
CA VAL A 878 -59.75 20.96 -8.23
C VAL A 878 -59.87 21.67 -9.59
N SER A 879 -59.72 22.99 -9.56
CA SER A 879 -59.62 23.89 -10.70
C SER A 879 -58.15 24.20 -11.03
N LEU A 880 -57.91 24.83 -12.18
CA LEU A 880 -56.57 25.23 -12.64
C LEU A 880 -56.52 26.72 -12.98
N ARG A 881 -55.62 27.46 -12.32
CA ARG A 881 -55.34 28.89 -12.54
C ARG A 881 -53.84 29.18 -12.35
N PRO A 882 -53.01 29.00 -13.39
CA PRO A 882 -51.80 28.14 -13.45
C PRO A 882 -51.53 27.11 -12.33
N ASP A 883 -51.91 27.44 -11.11
CA ASP A 883 -51.81 26.62 -9.91
C ASP A 883 -53.12 25.85 -9.67
N LEU A 884 -53.05 24.80 -8.87
CA LEU A 884 -54.18 23.93 -8.53
C LEU A 884 -54.89 24.45 -7.28
N TYR A 885 -56.21 24.63 -7.39
CA TYR A 885 -57.05 25.09 -6.29
C TYR A 885 -58.27 24.18 -6.10
N ALA A 886 -58.55 23.75 -4.87
CA ALA A 886 -59.78 23.05 -4.50
C ALA A 886 -60.94 24.05 -4.27
N ASP A 887 -61.36 24.74 -5.33
CA ASP A 887 -62.35 25.83 -5.23
C ASP A 887 -63.52 25.72 -6.21
N ALA A 888 -63.55 24.72 -7.11
CA ALA A 888 -64.61 24.58 -8.10
C ALA A 888 -65.92 24.09 -7.48
N THR A 889 -66.98 24.89 -7.66
CA THR A 889 -68.35 24.63 -7.16
C THR A 889 -69.26 23.97 -8.21
N SER A 890 -68.76 23.73 -9.42
CA SER A 890 -69.48 23.01 -10.48
C SER A 890 -68.48 22.19 -11.32
N SER A 891 -68.99 21.19 -12.04
CA SER A 891 -68.19 20.42 -13.00
C SER A 891 -67.59 21.28 -14.11
N ALA A 892 -68.20 22.43 -14.42
CA ALA A 892 -67.71 23.32 -15.47
C ALA A 892 -66.43 24.11 -15.06
N LEU A 893 -66.19 24.31 -13.76
CA LEU A 893 -64.99 24.97 -13.24
C LEU A 893 -63.85 23.98 -12.89
N ALA A 894 -64.14 22.69 -12.90
CA ALA A 894 -63.20 21.62 -12.56
C ALA A 894 -62.38 21.18 -13.78
N VAL A 895 -61.17 20.70 -13.54
CA VAL A 895 -60.31 20.16 -14.59
C VAL A 895 -60.37 18.62 -14.59
N PRO A 896 -60.57 17.96 -15.74
CA PRO A 896 -60.28 16.54 -15.85
C PRO A 896 -58.77 16.31 -15.81
N TRP A 897 -58.34 15.41 -14.93
CA TRP A 897 -56.94 15.05 -14.71
C TRP A 897 -56.70 13.61 -15.17
N THR A 898 -55.69 13.40 -16.00
CA THR A 898 -55.21 12.06 -16.36
C THR A 898 -54.09 11.64 -15.43
N PHE A 899 -54.28 10.49 -14.77
CA PHE A 899 -53.31 9.84 -13.90
C PHE A 899 -52.72 8.64 -14.64
N ALA A 900 -51.39 8.55 -14.72
CA ALA A 900 -50.69 7.50 -15.46
C ALA A 900 -49.37 7.11 -14.79
N ASP A 901 -48.92 5.87 -14.99
CA ASP A 901 -47.59 5.43 -14.54
C ASP A 901 -46.50 6.23 -15.27
N GLY A 902 -45.54 6.77 -14.53
CA GLY A 902 -44.37 7.45 -15.08
C GLY A 902 -43.22 7.51 -14.07
N LEU A 903 -41.99 7.26 -14.53
CA LEU A 903 -40.76 7.38 -13.75
C LEU A 903 -40.78 6.64 -12.38
N GLY A 904 -41.45 5.49 -12.31
CA GLY A 904 -41.55 4.66 -11.09
C GLY A 904 -42.65 5.07 -10.11
N ALA A 905 -43.49 6.06 -10.42
CA ALA A 905 -44.62 6.52 -9.61
C ALA A 905 -45.80 6.96 -10.52
N THR A 906 -46.67 7.88 -10.05
CA THR A 906 -47.82 8.38 -10.81
C THR A 906 -47.58 9.82 -11.29
N THR A 907 -47.81 10.07 -12.57
CA THR A 907 -47.84 11.42 -13.16
C THR A 907 -49.28 11.91 -13.23
N ILE A 908 -49.49 13.21 -13.00
CA ILE A 908 -50.80 13.87 -13.10
C ILE A 908 -50.73 14.89 -14.23
N ARG A 909 -51.63 14.78 -15.21
CA ARG A 909 -51.69 15.65 -16.38
C ARG A 909 -53.03 16.36 -16.48
N SER A 910 -53.02 17.66 -16.71
CA SER A 910 -54.24 18.42 -16.99
C SER A 910 -54.75 18.10 -18.40
N ASN A 911 -56.00 17.68 -18.52
CA ASN A 911 -56.62 17.49 -19.84
C ASN A 911 -57.10 18.82 -20.45
N LYS A 912 -57.07 19.90 -19.67
CA LYS A 912 -57.39 21.25 -20.14
C LYS A 912 -56.22 21.90 -20.86
N THR A 913 -54.99 21.77 -20.32
CA THR A 913 -53.78 22.39 -20.89
C THR A 913 -52.82 21.39 -21.55
N GLY A 914 -53.00 20.09 -21.31
CA GLY A 914 -52.07 19.06 -21.75
C GLY A 914 -50.75 19.06 -20.97
N GLN A 915 -50.61 19.84 -19.90
CA GLN A 915 -49.39 19.98 -19.11
C GLN A 915 -49.40 19.09 -17.85
N PHE A 916 -48.23 18.64 -17.43
CA PHE A 916 -48.01 17.86 -16.21
C PHE A 916 -47.98 18.77 -14.98
N VAL A 917 -48.54 18.26 -13.88
CA VAL A 917 -48.50 18.89 -12.55
C VAL A 917 -47.09 18.77 -12.00
N THR A 918 -46.51 19.87 -11.53
CA THR A 918 -45.19 19.96 -10.93
C THR A 918 -45.30 20.39 -9.47
N ALA A 919 -44.43 19.82 -8.63
CA ALA A 919 -44.30 20.17 -7.22
C ALA A 919 -42.89 20.73 -6.97
N ASP A 920 -42.82 21.97 -6.51
CA ASP A 920 -41.55 22.61 -6.16
C ASP A 920 -40.88 21.94 -4.94
N ILE A 921 -39.55 21.87 -4.96
CA ILE A 921 -38.77 21.19 -3.92
C ILE A 921 -38.87 21.89 -2.55
N SER A 922 -39.12 23.20 -2.50
CA SER A 922 -39.23 23.93 -1.24
C SER A 922 -40.56 23.72 -0.53
N GLY A 923 -41.59 23.23 -1.23
CA GLY A 923 -42.94 23.09 -0.70
C GLY A 923 -43.70 24.40 -0.45
N ASN A 924 -43.08 25.56 -0.71
CA ASN A 924 -43.63 26.88 -0.40
C ASN A 924 -44.58 27.41 -1.48
N ASN A 925 -44.64 26.77 -2.65
CA ASN A 925 -45.47 27.17 -3.76
C ASN A 925 -46.58 26.14 -4.00
N PRO A 926 -47.78 26.56 -4.46
CA PRO A 926 -48.82 25.64 -4.88
C PRO A 926 -48.35 24.68 -5.99
N LEU A 927 -49.01 23.53 -6.09
CA LEU A 927 -48.90 22.66 -7.25
C LEU A 927 -49.36 23.42 -8.50
N SER A 928 -48.65 23.25 -9.62
CA SER A 928 -48.98 23.93 -10.88
C SER A 928 -48.90 23.00 -12.08
N ALA A 929 -49.77 23.16 -13.07
CA ALA A 929 -49.78 22.31 -14.27
C ALA A 929 -49.15 23.07 -15.44
N VAL A 930 -47.82 23.15 -15.46
CA VAL A 930 -47.05 24.07 -16.34
C VAL A 930 -45.94 23.38 -17.15
N ARG A 931 -45.80 22.06 -17.07
CA ARG A 931 -44.70 21.32 -17.73
C ARG A 931 -45.17 20.50 -18.93
N GLY A 932 -44.43 20.55 -20.03
CA GLY A 932 -44.74 19.78 -21.24
C GLY A 932 -44.31 18.32 -21.19
N VAL A 933 -43.36 17.96 -20.31
CA VAL A 933 -42.78 16.62 -20.16
C VAL A 933 -42.63 16.32 -18.67
N ALA A 934 -42.93 15.09 -18.25
CA ALA A 934 -42.74 14.65 -16.86
C ALA A 934 -41.27 14.33 -16.57
N GLN A 935 -40.73 14.88 -15.48
CA GLN A 935 -39.43 14.56 -14.89
C GLN A 935 -39.63 14.25 -13.39
N GLY A 936 -38.55 14.26 -12.59
CA GLY A 936 -38.58 13.89 -11.18
C GLY A 936 -39.46 14.78 -10.28
N TRP A 937 -39.87 15.97 -10.74
CA TRP A 937 -40.72 16.89 -9.97
C TRP A 937 -42.21 16.75 -10.32
N GLU A 938 -42.55 15.99 -11.37
CA GLU A 938 -43.91 15.77 -11.86
C GLU A 938 -44.47 14.39 -11.49
N VAL A 939 -43.82 13.73 -10.52
CA VAL A 939 -44.22 12.41 -10.03
C VAL A 939 -44.81 12.51 -8.63
N PHE A 940 -45.84 11.73 -8.37
CA PHE A 940 -46.61 11.71 -7.14
C PHE A 940 -46.89 10.27 -6.72
N THR A 941 -47.02 10.04 -5.42
CA THR A 941 -47.49 8.78 -4.85
C THR A 941 -48.83 9.00 -4.13
N PHE A 942 -49.64 7.95 -4.08
CA PHE A 942 -50.99 8.01 -3.51
C PHE A 942 -51.10 7.00 -2.38
N GLU A 943 -51.49 7.45 -1.19
CA GLU A 943 -51.69 6.58 -0.03
C GLU A 943 -53.17 6.56 0.34
N SER A 944 -53.65 5.45 0.91
CA SER A 944 -55.01 5.43 1.47
C SER A 944 -55.04 6.18 2.80
N LYS A 945 -55.98 7.11 2.97
CA LYS A 945 -56.10 7.93 4.21
C LYS A 945 -56.68 7.14 5.39
N ASP A 946 -57.62 6.24 5.12
CA ASP A 946 -58.44 5.54 6.12
C ASP A 946 -58.55 4.03 5.85
N GLY A 947 -57.67 3.48 4.99
CA GLY A 947 -57.72 2.09 4.56
C GLY A 947 -58.78 1.83 3.47
N THR A 948 -59.52 2.85 3.02
CA THR A 948 -60.46 2.73 1.90
C THR A 948 -59.79 3.01 0.56
N THR A 949 -60.39 2.52 -0.52
CA THR A 949 -59.97 2.83 -1.90
C THR A 949 -60.57 4.15 -2.43
N ASP A 950 -61.26 4.93 -1.59
CA ASP A 950 -62.02 6.10 -2.04
C ASP A 950 -61.38 7.42 -1.57
N HIS A 951 -60.59 7.39 -0.49
CA HIS A 951 -59.88 8.55 0.05
C HIS A 951 -58.36 8.39 -0.05
N TYR A 952 -57.76 9.27 -0.84
CA TYR A 952 -56.33 9.29 -1.11
C TYR A 952 -55.65 10.49 -0.45
N LEU A 953 -54.45 10.25 0.07
CA LEU A 953 -53.44 11.25 0.32
C LEU A 953 -52.50 11.31 -0.89
N ILE A 954 -52.09 12.52 -1.26
CA ILE A 954 -51.16 12.74 -2.37
C ILE A 954 -49.82 13.16 -1.78
N VAL A 955 -48.73 12.50 -2.19
CA VAL A 955 -47.36 12.81 -1.77
C VAL A 955 -46.55 13.25 -2.98
N ALA A 956 -45.88 14.40 -2.87
CA ALA A 956 -45.05 14.95 -3.92
C ALA A 956 -43.72 14.20 -4.02
N GLY A 957 -43.36 13.77 -5.23
CA GLY A 957 -42.14 13.03 -5.47
C GLY A 957 -40.85 13.83 -5.26
N SER A 958 -40.91 15.15 -5.44
CA SER A 958 -39.76 16.07 -5.35
C SER A 958 -39.25 16.27 -3.93
N ASN A 959 -40.14 16.50 -2.96
CA ASN A 959 -39.80 16.80 -1.57
C ASN A 959 -40.29 15.76 -0.56
N LYS A 960 -41.04 14.74 -1.01
CA LYS A 960 -41.65 13.68 -0.18
C LYS A 960 -42.68 14.17 0.85
N ASN A 961 -43.16 15.41 0.73
CA ASN A 961 -44.23 15.93 1.57
C ASN A 961 -45.62 15.57 1.03
N TYR A 962 -46.58 15.48 1.93
CA TYR A 962 -47.99 15.36 1.62
C TYR A 962 -48.59 16.68 1.13
N VAL A 963 -49.60 16.58 0.28
CA VAL A 963 -50.37 17.71 -0.23
C VAL A 963 -51.47 18.09 0.77
N MET A 964 -51.52 19.36 1.15
CA MET A 964 -52.61 19.96 1.92
C MET A 964 -53.31 21.04 1.08
N VAL A 965 -54.56 21.35 1.42
CA VAL A 965 -55.27 22.52 0.88
C VAL A 965 -55.17 23.64 1.91
N ASN A 966 -54.60 24.77 1.53
CA ASN A 966 -54.47 25.92 2.44
C ASN A 966 -55.79 26.71 2.57
N ALA A 967 -55.80 27.73 3.43
CA ALA A 967 -57.01 28.54 3.69
C ALA A 967 -57.57 29.25 2.44
N GLN A 968 -56.75 29.49 1.43
CA GLN A 968 -57.12 30.09 0.15
C GLN A 968 -57.55 29.04 -0.90
N GLY A 969 -57.57 27.75 -0.53
CA GLY A 969 -57.92 26.64 -1.40
C GLY A 969 -56.78 26.11 -2.27
N ALA A 970 -55.55 26.61 -2.14
CA ALA A 970 -54.42 26.17 -2.96
C ALA A 970 -53.86 24.82 -2.46
N LEU A 971 -53.51 23.93 -3.39
CA LEU A 971 -52.88 22.64 -3.08
C LEU A 971 -51.38 22.84 -2.87
N MET A 972 -50.89 22.62 -1.64
CA MET A 972 -49.51 22.86 -1.20
C MET A 972 -48.82 21.54 -0.83
N PRO A 973 -47.66 21.19 -1.41
CA PRO A 973 -46.88 20.01 -1.02
C PRO A 973 -45.99 20.32 0.20
N SER A 974 -46.61 20.64 1.34
CA SER A 974 -45.93 21.33 2.45
C SER A 974 -46.00 20.65 3.83
N VAL A 975 -46.69 19.52 3.99
CA VAL A 975 -46.81 18.85 5.30
C VAL A 975 -46.14 17.48 5.30
N ASP A 976 -45.45 17.14 6.39
CA ASP A 976 -44.61 15.93 6.53
C ASP A 976 -45.35 14.73 7.15
N SER A 977 -46.62 14.91 7.55
CA SER A 977 -47.43 13.87 8.18
C SER A 977 -48.76 13.63 7.47
N ALA A 978 -49.12 12.35 7.36
CA ALA A 978 -50.40 11.91 6.83
C ALA A 978 -51.58 12.53 7.58
N SER A 979 -51.48 12.77 8.89
CA SER A 979 -52.54 13.39 9.71
C SER A 979 -52.89 14.82 9.29
N SER A 980 -51.89 15.59 8.88
CA SER A 980 -52.05 17.01 8.50
C SER A 980 -52.38 17.21 7.02
N ALA A 981 -52.33 16.14 6.23
CA ALA A 981 -52.63 16.16 4.80
C ALA A 981 -54.13 16.26 4.51
N SER A 982 -54.48 16.94 3.41
CA SER A 982 -55.85 16.94 2.88
C SER A 982 -56.15 15.60 2.20
N ALA A 983 -57.37 15.09 2.41
CA ALA A 983 -57.84 13.90 1.72
C ALA A 983 -58.53 14.28 0.41
N PHE A 984 -58.24 13.51 -0.63
CA PHE A 984 -58.81 13.68 -1.97
C PHE A 984 -59.54 12.42 -2.40
N ARG A 985 -60.59 12.58 -3.20
CA ARG A 985 -61.27 11.47 -3.87
C ARG A 985 -61.34 11.70 -5.37
N LEU A 986 -61.39 10.60 -6.12
CA LEU A 986 -61.57 10.64 -7.56
C LEU A 986 -63.04 10.57 -7.91
N VAL A 987 -63.51 11.48 -8.75
CA VAL A 987 -64.89 11.51 -9.24
C VAL A 987 -64.94 11.37 -10.76
N ALA A 988 -66.14 11.17 -11.31
CA ALA A 988 -66.35 11.15 -12.75
C ALA A 988 -65.76 12.42 -13.42
N PRO A 989 -65.12 12.31 -14.60
CA PRO A 989 -64.52 13.45 -15.28
C PRO A 989 -65.52 14.58 -15.51
N PRO A 990 -65.20 15.83 -15.15
CA PRO A 990 -66.03 16.97 -15.48
C PRO A 990 -66.09 17.15 -17.02
N GLN A 991 -67.30 17.20 -17.60
CA GLN A 991 -67.51 17.32 -19.04
C GLN A 991 -67.69 18.80 -19.46
N PRO A 992 -67.01 19.29 -20.52
CA PRO A 992 -67.30 20.60 -21.10
C PRO A 992 -68.73 20.65 -21.68
N ALA A 993 -69.45 21.74 -21.44
CA ALA A 993 -70.71 22.06 -22.12
C ALA A 993 -70.46 22.84 -23.43
N ASN A 994 -69.52 22.37 -24.26
CA ASN A 994 -69.18 23.04 -25.51
C ASN A 994 -70.34 22.88 -26.53
N PRO A 995 -70.99 23.98 -26.97
CA PRO A 995 -72.06 23.87 -27.96
C PRO A 995 -71.47 23.49 -29.33
N THR A 996 -72.17 22.66 -30.09
CA THR A 996 -71.82 22.31 -31.48
C THR A 996 -72.91 22.78 -32.43
N GLY A 997 -72.54 23.46 -33.50
CA GLY A 997 -73.51 23.95 -34.49
C GLY A 997 -73.21 25.37 -34.98
N ARG A 998 -74.18 25.96 -35.68
CA ARG A 998 -74.07 27.32 -36.23
C ARG A 998 -74.87 28.29 -35.37
N TYR A 999 -74.21 29.36 -34.93
CA TYR A 999 -74.80 30.32 -34.00
C TYR A 999 -74.44 31.76 -34.41
N TYR A 1000 -75.38 32.68 -34.21
CA TYR A 1000 -75.05 34.07 -33.99
C TYR A 1000 -74.61 34.23 -32.53
N VAL A 1001 -73.52 34.98 -32.31
CA VAL A 1001 -73.07 35.35 -30.97
C VAL A 1001 -73.61 36.74 -30.67
N GLN A 1002 -74.32 36.91 -29.56
CA GLN A 1002 -74.87 38.19 -29.12
C GLN A 1002 -74.29 38.54 -27.75
N ASP A 1003 -73.71 39.73 -27.60
CA ASP A 1003 -73.29 40.22 -26.29
C ASP A 1003 -74.53 40.42 -25.41
N ALA A 1004 -74.59 39.74 -24.28
CA ALA A 1004 -75.79 39.66 -23.45
C ALA A 1004 -76.08 40.98 -22.71
N ALA A 1005 -75.08 41.84 -22.50
CA ALA A 1005 -75.27 43.13 -21.84
C ALA A 1005 -75.82 44.18 -22.81
N THR A 1006 -75.25 44.26 -24.02
CA THR A 1006 -75.61 45.27 -25.03
C THR A 1006 -76.71 44.81 -25.98
N GLN A 1007 -77.04 43.51 -25.99
CA GLN A 1007 -77.95 42.87 -26.94
C GLN A 1007 -77.52 43.04 -28.42
N ARG A 1008 -76.26 43.38 -28.69
CA ARG A 1008 -75.72 43.48 -30.04
C ARG A 1008 -75.09 42.16 -30.49
N TYR A 1009 -75.35 41.78 -31.73
CA TYR A 1009 -74.73 40.64 -32.39
C TYR A 1009 -73.31 40.96 -32.85
N VAL A 1010 -72.46 39.95 -32.78
CA VAL A 1010 -71.06 40.00 -33.20
C VAL A 1010 -70.96 39.91 -34.72
N GLN A 1011 -70.16 40.81 -35.27
CA GLN A 1011 -69.79 40.90 -36.68
C GLN A 1011 -68.29 40.82 -36.84
N THR A 1012 -67.83 40.34 -37.99
CA THR A 1012 -66.46 40.53 -38.44
C THR A 1012 -66.36 41.87 -39.18
N SER A 1013 -65.44 42.75 -38.75
CA SER A 1013 -65.31 44.14 -39.22
C SER A 1013 -63.88 44.45 -39.69
N GLY A 1014 -63.77 45.26 -40.75
CA GLY A 1014 -62.52 45.82 -41.26
C GLY A 1014 -61.60 44.84 -42.02
N SER A 1015 -60.48 45.36 -42.53
CA SER A 1015 -59.47 44.58 -43.30
C SER A 1015 -58.78 43.47 -42.50
N LEU A 1016 -58.88 43.50 -41.16
CA LEU A 1016 -58.28 42.52 -40.24
C LEU A 1016 -59.28 41.49 -39.69
N SER A 1017 -60.54 41.50 -40.15
CA SER A 1017 -61.59 40.56 -39.69
C SER A 1017 -61.77 40.50 -38.16
N GLN A 1018 -61.65 41.66 -37.48
CA GLN A 1018 -61.80 41.75 -36.03
C GLN A 1018 -63.26 41.58 -35.60
N LEU A 1019 -63.49 40.99 -34.43
CA LEU A 1019 -64.82 40.76 -33.88
C LEU A 1019 -65.32 41.99 -33.11
N VAL A 1020 -66.50 42.47 -33.51
CA VAL A 1020 -67.17 43.62 -32.89
C VAL A 1020 -68.65 43.30 -32.67
N ALA A 1021 -69.15 43.46 -31.44
CA ALA A 1021 -70.56 43.44 -31.11
C ALA A 1021 -71.26 44.75 -31.58
N GLY A 1022 -71.45 44.87 -32.89
CA GLY A 1022 -71.77 46.13 -33.56
C GLY A 1022 -73.22 46.31 -34.02
N THR A 1023 -73.98 45.23 -34.26
CA THR A 1023 -75.31 45.30 -34.89
C THR A 1023 -76.43 44.79 -34.00
N THR A 1024 -77.64 45.32 -34.14
CA THR A 1024 -78.84 44.83 -33.44
C THR A 1024 -79.65 43.83 -34.26
N THR A 1025 -79.28 43.55 -35.52
CA THR A 1025 -80.03 42.67 -36.43
C THR A 1025 -79.22 41.46 -36.89
N GLN A 1026 -79.85 40.29 -36.98
CA GLN A 1026 -79.21 39.07 -37.48
C GLN A 1026 -78.80 39.17 -38.97
N ALA A 1027 -79.54 39.95 -39.76
CA ALA A 1027 -79.29 40.12 -41.20
C ALA A 1027 -77.89 40.65 -41.54
N THR A 1028 -77.27 41.37 -40.60
CA THR A 1028 -75.93 41.92 -40.76
C THR A 1028 -74.90 41.22 -39.86
N ALA A 1029 -75.32 40.33 -38.97
CA ALA A 1029 -74.46 39.61 -38.03
C ALA A 1029 -73.63 38.51 -38.70
N THR A 1030 -72.47 38.17 -38.12
CA THR A 1030 -71.68 37.02 -38.58
C THR A 1030 -72.21 35.74 -37.93
N VAL A 1031 -72.49 34.71 -38.74
CA VAL A 1031 -72.73 33.35 -38.25
C VAL A 1031 -71.39 32.70 -37.93
N PHE A 1032 -71.29 32.06 -36.78
CA PHE A 1032 -70.12 31.31 -36.34
C PHE A 1032 -70.43 29.82 -36.22
N THR A 1033 -69.53 28.98 -36.71
CA THR A 1033 -69.62 27.52 -36.61
C THR A 1033 -68.74 27.05 -35.46
N PHE A 1034 -69.33 26.33 -34.50
CA PHE A 1034 -68.70 25.81 -33.30
C PHE A 1034 -68.45 24.30 -33.48
N THR A 1035 -67.18 23.86 -33.40
CA THR A 1035 -66.77 22.47 -33.67
C THR A 1035 -65.68 21.96 -32.74
N GLY A 1036 -65.72 20.68 -32.38
CA GLY A 1036 -64.63 19.98 -31.69
C GLY A 1036 -64.72 20.00 -30.15
N SER A 1037 -63.95 19.11 -29.51
CA SER A 1037 -63.92 18.93 -28.05
C SER A 1037 -63.24 20.08 -27.30
N SER A 1038 -62.22 20.72 -27.88
CA SER A 1038 -61.57 21.94 -27.38
C SER A 1038 -62.11 23.21 -28.04
N LEU A 1039 -63.38 23.18 -28.46
CA LEU A 1039 -64.14 24.19 -29.20
C LEU A 1039 -63.32 25.14 -30.10
N SER A 1040 -63.32 24.88 -31.39
CA SER A 1040 -62.88 25.84 -32.41
C SER A 1040 -64.09 26.57 -33.00
N ILE A 1041 -63.95 27.88 -33.17
CA ILE A 1041 -65.02 28.76 -33.67
C ILE A 1041 -64.58 29.31 -35.04
N GLN A 1042 -65.35 29.05 -36.09
CA GLN A 1042 -65.07 29.52 -37.44
C GLN A 1042 -66.11 30.56 -37.88
N SER A 1043 -65.67 31.69 -38.42
CA SER A 1043 -66.55 32.66 -39.06
C SER A 1043 -67.08 32.09 -40.38
N ALA A 1044 -68.40 32.04 -40.53
CA ALA A 1044 -69.02 31.61 -41.78
C ALA A 1044 -68.85 32.63 -42.91
N THR A 1045 -68.54 33.90 -42.59
CA THR A 1045 -68.37 35.01 -43.54
C THR A 1045 -67.08 34.87 -44.35
N ASN A 1046 -65.94 34.66 -43.67
CA ASN A 1046 -64.62 34.59 -44.33
C ASN A 1046 -63.97 33.20 -44.26
N LYS A 1047 -64.66 32.21 -43.67
CA LYS A 1047 -64.19 30.82 -43.47
C LYS A 1047 -62.91 30.69 -42.64
N GLN A 1048 -62.58 31.69 -41.84
CA GLN A 1048 -61.41 31.68 -40.97
C GLN A 1048 -61.82 31.41 -39.50
N PHE A 1049 -60.96 30.70 -38.79
CA PHE A 1049 -61.07 30.45 -37.36
C PHE A 1049 -60.72 31.70 -36.55
N LEU A 1050 -61.43 31.88 -35.44
CA LEU A 1050 -61.16 32.89 -34.44
C LEU A 1050 -59.80 32.60 -33.81
N THR A 1051 -58.92 33.58 -33.82
CA THR A 1051 -57.61 33.53 -33.18
C THR A 1051 -57.58 34.54 -32.05
N ALA A 1052 -57.18 34.09 -30.87
CA ALA A 1052 -57.10 34.91 -29.67
C ALA A 1052 -55.68 35.49 -29.52
N ASP A 1053 -55.56 36.73 -29.04
CA ASP A 1053 -54.24 37.33 -28.83
C ASP A 1053 -53.56 36.71 -27.61
N LEU A 1054 -52.30 36.29 -27.74
CA LEU A 1054 -51.58 35.62 -26.65
C LEU A 1054 -51.54 36.49 -25.37
N ASN A 1055 -51.42 37.81 -25.50
CA ASN A 1055 -51.33 38.72 -24.36
C ASN A 1055 -52.71 39.27 -23.92
N GLY A 1056 -53.71 39.18 -24.80
CA GLY A 1056 -55.03 39.80 -24.66
C GLY A 1056 -55.05 41.30 -24.99
N GLY A 1057 -54.00 41.81 -25.65
CA GLY A 1057 -53.83 43.24 -25.97
C GLY A 1057 -54.50 43.68 -27.26
N SER A 1058 -54.84 42.74 -28.14
CA SER A 1058 -55.48 43.00 -29.44
C SER A 1058 -56.89 42.40 -29.50
N PRO A 1059 -57.82 42.99 -30.29
CA PRO A 1059 -59.13 42.39 -30.53
C PRO A 1059 -59.02 41.00 -31.15
N ILE A 1060 -59.92 40.11 -30.76
CA ILE A 1060 -60.07 38.77 -31.34
C ILE A 1060 -60.45 38.94 -32.83
N SER A 1061 -59.83 38.15 -33.70
CA SER A 1061 -60.09 38.21 -35.14
C SER A 1061 -60.33 36.83 -35.73
N ALA A 1062 -61.18 36.74 -36.75
CA ALA A 1062 -61.33 35.53 -37.55
C ALA A 1062 -60.30 35.56 -38.67
N ALA A 1063 -59.06 35.14 -38.40
CA ALA A 1063 -57.89 35.42 -39.25
C ALA A 1063 -57.02 34.18 -39.57
N ARG A 1064 -57.49 32.96 -39.27
CA ARG A 1064 -56.70 31.72 -39.44
C ARG A 1064 -57.41 30.67 -40.28
N ALA A 1065 -56.69 30.05 -41.21
CA ALA A 1065 -57.26 29.03 -42.11
C ALA A 1065 -57.46 27.67 -41.43
N VAL A 1066 -56.66 27.35 -40.40
CA VAL A 1066 -56.66 26.07 -39.70
C VAL A 1066 -56.67 26.35 -38.20
N ALA A 1067 -57.47 25.58 -37.44
CA ALA A 1067 -57.47 25.67 -35.99
C ALA A 1067 -56.25 24.94 -35.40
N SER A 1068 -55.44 25.65 -34.63
CA SER A 1068 -54.38 25.08 -33.80
C SER A 1068 -54.54 25.56 -32.35
N GLY A 1069 -53.47 25.61 -31.56
CA GLY A 1069 -53.53 25.94 -30.14
C GLY A 1069 -54.11 27.33 -29.81
N TRP A 1070 -54.04 28.30 -30.73
CA TRP A 1070 -54.52 29.68 -30.51
C TRP A 1070 -55.99 29.91 -30.92
N GLU A 1071 -56.58 28.91 -31.59
CA GLU A 1071 -57.95 28.90 -32.11
C GLU A 1071 -58.82 27.88 -31.35
N GLN A 1072 -58.40 27.53 -30.14
CA GLN A 1072 -59.12 26.65 -29.23
C GLN A 1072 -59.69 27.44 -28.04
N PHE A 1073 -60.96 27.17 -27.76
CA PHE A 1073 -61.76 27.88 -26.78
C PHE A 1073 -62.47 26.90 -25.87
N TRP A 1074 -63.08 27.44 -24.81
CA TRP A 1074 -63.94 26.67 -23.93
C TRP A 1074 -65.14 27.54 -23.55
N VAL A 1075 -66.34 27.01 -23.69
CA VAL A 1075 -67.58 27.70 -23.33
C VAL A 1075 -68.07 27.21 -21.98
N ASP A 1076 -68.48 28.15 -21.13
CA ASP A 1076 -69.14 27.86 -19.86
C ASP A 1076 -70.48 28.59 -19.75
N GLN A 1077 -71.48 27.93 -19.17
CA GLN A 1077 -72.82 28.47 -18.98
C GLN A 1077 -72.90 29.17 -17.62
N LYS A 1078 -72.97 30.51 -17.63
CA LYS A 1078 -73.13 31.34 -16.42
C LYS A 1078 -74.58 31.38 -15.95
N SER A 1079 -75.55 31.32 -16.86
CA SER A 1079 -76.99 31.17 -16.56
C SER A 1079 -77.75 30.61 -17.77
N LYS A 1080 -79.07 30.41 -17.65
CA LYS A 1080 -79.93 29.71 -18.62
C LYS A 1080 -79.71 30.13 -20.08
N ASP A 1081 -79.35 31.39 -20.34
CA ASP A 1081 -79.02 31.92 -21.68
C ASP A 1081 -77.83 32.89 -21.65
N ALA A 1082 -76.81 32.64 -20.83
CA ALA A 1082 -75.62 33.49 -20.78
C ALA A 1082 -74.36 32.65 -20.61
N PHE A 1083 -73.44 32.79 -21.56
CA PHE A 1083 -72.23 31.98 -21.64
C PHE A 1083 -70.98 32.87 -21.57
N VAL A 1084 -69.89 32.35 -21.01
CA VAL A 1084 -68.56 32.96 -21.12
C VAL A 1084 -67.69 32.11 -22.02
N ILE A 1085 -66.77 32.75 -22.74
CA ILE A 1085 -65.84 32.06 -23.66
C ILE A 1085 -64.43 32.26 -23.14
N LEU A 1086 -63.70 31.19 -22.90
CA LEU A 1086 -62.30 31.17 -22.47
C LEU A 1086 -61.40 30.89 -23.68
N ALA A 1087 -60.37 31.70 -23.89
CA ALA A 1087 -59.30 31.39 -24.83
C ALA A 1087 -58.28 30.46 -24.16
N LEU A 1088 -58.02 29.29 -24.75
CA LEU A 1088 -57.13 28.29 -24.14
C LEU A 1088 -55.65 28.65 -24.25
N ASN A 1089 -55.27 29.50 -25.21
CA ASN A 1089 -53.87 29.89 -25.40
C ASN A 1089 -53.29 30.75 -24.29
N ASN A 1090 -54.12 31.54 -23.61
CA ASN A 1090 -53.69 32.42 -22.53
C ASN A 1090 -54.54 32.32 -21.25
N ASN A 1091 -55.50 31.39 -21.21
CA ASN A 1091 -56.41 31.18 -20.09
C ASN A 1091 -57.18 32.44 -19.64
N LYS A 1092 -57.48 33.35 -20.57
CA LYS A 1092 -58.30 34.55 -20.31
C LYS A 1092 -59.64 34.48 -21.04
N PHE A 1093 -60.67 35.00 -20.39
CA PHE A 1093 -62.03 35.07 -20.91
C PHE A 1093 -62.23 36.22 -21.88
N PHE A 1094 -63.24 36.07 -22.73
CA PHE A 1094 -63.69 37.11 -23.63
C PHE A 1094 -64.31 38.27 -22.84
N SER A 1095 -63.96 39.49 -23.21
CA SER A 1095 -64.54 40.74 -22.73
C SER A 1095 -64.91 41.63 -23.91
N THR A 1096 -66.00 42.36 -23.78
CA THR A 1096 -66.47 43.33 -24.78
C THR A 1096 -66.11 44.72 -24.28
N SER A 1097 -65.28 45.44 -25.04
CA SER A 1097 -64.93 46.83 -24.72
C SER A 1097 -66.12 47.78 -24.92
N ALA A 1098 -66.01 49.02 -24.41
CA ALA A 1098 -67.04 50.05 -24.60
C ALA A 1098 -67.33 50.36 -26.09
N SER A 1099 -66.34 50.16 -26.98
CA SER A 1099 -66.48 50.31 -28.42
C SER A 1099 -67.16 49.12 -29.12
N GLY A 1100 -67.45 48.05 -28.38
CA GLY A 1100 -68.01 46.80 -28.90
C GLY A 1100 -66.96 45.79 -29.39
N ALA A 1101 -65.66 46.13 -29.44
CA ALA A 1101 -64.61 45.18 -29.82
C ALA A 1101 -64.40 44.10 -28.74
N LEU A 1102 -64.24 42.83 -29.18
CA LEU A 1102 -64.05 41.68 -28.29
C LEU A 1102 -62.56 41.39 -28.07
N TYR A 1103 -62.16 41.18 -26.81
CA TYR A 1103 -60.78 40.86 -26.38
C TYR A 1103 -60.77 39.59 -25.55
N ASN A 1104 -59.65 38.87 -25.49
CA ASN A 1104 -59.43 37.76 -24.55
C ASN A 1104 -58.51 38.19 -23.39
N ASN A 1105 -58.99 39.10 -22.54
CA ASN A 1105 -58.17 39.71 -21.48
C ASN A 1105 -58.75 39.60 -20.06
N ALA A 1106 -59.97 39.08 -19.90
CA ALA A 1106 -60.58 38.95 -18.58
C ALA A 1106 -59.97 37.75 -17.82
N THR A 1107 -59.38 38.01 -16.65
CA THR A 1107 -58.70 36.97 -15.85
C THR A 1107 -59.65 36.15 -14.97
N THR A 1108 -60.91 36.58 -14.84
CA THR A 1108 -61.93 35.90 -14.02
C THR A 1108 -63.27 35.85 -14.74
N VAL A 1109 -64.12 34.88 -14.38
CA VAL A 1109 -65.51 34.77 -14.88
C VAL A 1109 -66.37 35.99 -14.48
N ALA A 1110 -66.04 36.63 -13.35
CA ALA A 1110 -66.72 37.84 -12.90
C ALA A 1110 -66.42 39.05 -13.81
N ALA A 1111 -65.18 39.16 -14.29
CA ALA A 1111 -64.74 40.20 -15.21
C ALA A 1111 -65.06 39.90 -16.69
N ALA A 1112 -65.50 38.68 -17.01
CA ALA A 1112 -65.82 38.25 -18.36
C ALA A 1112 -67.16 38.83 -18.84
N SER A 1113 -67.23 39.20 -20.12
CA SER A 1113 -68.50 39.49 -20.78
C SER A 1113 -69.27 38.19 -21.01
N THR A 1114 -70.59 38.28 -20.96
CA THR A 1114 -71.49 37.17 -21.23
C THR A 1114 -72.08 37.27 -22.63
N TYR A 1115 -72.26 36.12 -23.26
CA TYR A 1115 -72.73 36.00 -24.62
C TYR A 1115 -73.93 35.04 -24.69
N ARG A 1116 -74.87 35.35 -25.56
CA ARG A 1116 -75.98 34.49 -25.97
C ARG A 1116 -75.64 33.83 -27.30
N PHE A 1117 -75.87 32.53 -27.42
CA PHE A 1117 -75.72 31.80 -28.67
C PHE A 1117 -77.09 31.57 -29.29
N VAL A 1118 -77.44 32.38 -30.29
CA VAL A 1118 -78.72 32.27 -31.00
C VAL A 1118 -78.51 31.37 -32.21
N LYS A 1119 -79.19 30.21 -32.24
CA LYS A 1119 -79.01 29.21 -33.29
C LYS A 1119 -79.33 29.79 -34.67
N ALA A 1120 -78.40 29.68 -35.61
CA ALA A 1120 -78.63 30.06 -37.00
C ALA A 1120 -79.27 28.87 -37.72
N SER A 1121 -80.40 29.10 -38.38
CA SER A 1121 -81.09 28.10 -39.22
C SER A 1121 -80.25 27.69 -40.42
#